data_AF-A0A2H0DIN5-F1
#
_entry.id   AF-A0A2H0DIN5-F1
#
_cell.length_a   1.000
_cell.length_b   1.000
_cell.length_c   1.000
_cell.angle_alpha   90.00
_cell.angle_beta   90.00
_cell.angle_gamma   90.00
#
_symmetry.space_group_name_H-M   'P 1'
#
loop_
_entity.id
_entity.type
_entity.pdbx_description
1 polymer ?
#
loop_
_entity_poly.entity_id
_entity_poly.type
_entity_poly.pdbx_seq_one_letter_code
_entity_poly.pdbx_strand_id
1 'polypeptide(L)'
;MFPKPSVRASLDRGWIIANHKLVSFHAAFLTSLLSISESITSRADVLREMFFSVELPLSCAMWYAAWHANIAIHEMGHYLAAVRTHNLRSEFLEEAQAKLAAGFVARSWWLATMFLKIPYGAFPGVSKESGSFHPDVKSQNLAVSAAGPQASKALAWVTLPAGTALALWGRFASQEAVVYFGRFLFTIGIVALFDFLLSDPGKYAAYRERLDEARRKTEGARSSAAADATGVKSGGYRWNDVKPSELKRKLQVHRLQEVELADGRFVFAPWEFRNSIMGGRHTEEMGGNLSFQELMFLPLTAKDYIEAQRVTNALQSRVIQIIQDSEGLNFVGIGLEGGVVASYSKRPDELLPEERALKVAVQAIEECGFVPDRDVVLALDSAASELSLAYREKTGEHRSIGQYLFWRAEDPKVMSTDELIALYKRWVKEYPIVSIEDPFAEDDPEGWKSLMKELGDELLIIGDDLVTTKDSTIARAAKEGLINTALIKANQIGTLSETLLATRTAKELGLALVVSHRSKSPNEVMEADIGFAVGALGLKCGGGSNTERLIKYGRIVELIGLAQKESHATRKLDGDLIISDITAHEEPTNAGIPTVGVTVRLDNGMKFTAATPLGTSAGTDEAIHLVDSMIEENPLTRKYPKLFEFREGEKTYRFARSVRADTISAENDDELSGLWMRAVRYGGKGCLNAVANAEEVIAPRFLGKRLSELGGLDEIDRELLALELDLAVKRGKIAPDANAEERIAVMQRKANLGMNAVLSASLALGRLLAAREGKELPHILQELEPRLDRKFLYGLRTEPAKLETVAA
;
A
#
# COMPACT_ATOMS: atom_id res chain seq x y z
N MET A 1 17.21 -6.33 -18.85
CA MET A 1 17.02 -6.05 -20.30
C MET A 1 15.63 -5.47 -20.44
N PHE A 2 15.50 -4.14 -20.53
CA PHE A 2 14.21 -3.48 -20.61
C PHE A 2 13.47 -3.90 -21.89
N PRO A 3 12.16 -4.20 -21.85
CA PRO A 3 11.42 -4.36 -23.09
C PRO A 3 11.49 -3.02 -23.83
N LYS A 4 11.94 -3.07 -25.09
CA LYS A 4 11.87 -1.92 -25.99
C LYS A 4 10.40 -1.45 -26.04
N PRO A 5 10.12 -0.14 -25.92
CA PRO A 5 8.81 0.38 -26.27
C PRO A 5 8.71 0.34 -27.80
N SER A 6 8.19 -0.76 -28.35
CA SER A 6 7.91 -0.86 -29.78
C SER A 6 6.43 -0.99 -30.07
N VAL A 7 5.68 0.07 -29.78
CA VAL A 7 4.62 0.54 -30.67
C VAL A 7 4.67 2.06 -30.62
N ARG A 8 5.33 2.69 -31.61
CA ARG A 8 5.17 4.12 -31.86
C ARG A 8 3.67 4.35 -32.11
N ALA A 9 3.00 5.06 -31.22
CA ALA A 9 1.74 5.73 -31.57
C ALA A 9 2.06 6.58 -32.81
N SER A 10 1.48 6.22 -33.95
CA SER A 10 1.90 6.78 -35.25
C SER A 10 1.39 8.22 -35.44
N LEU A 11 0.62 8.74 -34.49
CA LEU A 11 0.08 10.09 -34.47
C LEU A 11 0.19 10.64 -33.04
N ASP A 12 0.87 11.78 -32.91
CA ASP A 12 1.02 12.50 -31.64
C ASP A 12 -0.31 13.15 -31.22
N ARG A 13 -0.46 13.51 -29.94
CA ARG A 13 -1.73 13.91 -29.28
C ARG A 13 -2.49 15.11 -29.89
N GLY A 14 -1.93 15.79 -30.88
CA GLY A 14 -2.55 16.94 -31.58
C GLY A 14 -3.26 16.62 -32.90
N TRP A 15 -3.24 15.37 -33.38
CA TRP A 15 -3.74 15.04 -34.73
C TRP A 15 -5.15 14.42 -34.77
N ILE A 16 -5.77 14.12 -33.64
CA ILE A 16 -7.08 13.44 -33.58
C ILE A 16 -8.19 14.29 -34.21
N ILE A 17 -8.28 15.58 -33.84
CA ILE A 17 -9.29 16.48 -34.41
C ILE A 17 -8.96 16.85 -35.86
N ALA A 18 -7.67 16.99 -36.19
CA ALA A 18 -7.24 17.20 -37.57
C ALA A 18 -7.67 16.01 -38.46
N ASN A 19 -7.55 14.78 -37.95
CA ASN A 19 -8.05 13.58 -38.61
C ASN A 19 -9.57 13.55 -38.69
N HIS A 20 -10.31 13.89 -37.63
CA HIS A 20 -11.77 13.98 -37.72
C HIS A 20 -12.21 14.96 -38.80
N LYS A 21 -11.60 16.14 -38.88
CA LYS A 21 -11.90 17.13 -39.92
C LYS A 21 -11.51 16.62 -41.31
N LEU A 22 -10.31 16.09 -41.47
CA LEU A 22 -9.77 15.63 -42.75
C LEU A 22 -10.50 14.39 -43.28
N VAL A 23 -10.74 13.39 -42.45
CA VAL A 23 -11.46 12.16 -42.81
C VAL A 23 -12.92 12.49 -43.09
N SER A 24 -13.57 13.33 -42.29
CA SER A 24 -14.95 13.76 -42.56
C SER A 24 -15.05 14.52 -43.89
N PHE A 25 -14.05 15.34 -44.22
CA PHE A 25 -13.98 16.04 -45.52
C PHE A 25 -13.89 15.02 -46.66
N HIS A 26 -12.92 14.10 -46.61
CA HIS A 26 -12.78 13.09 -47.66
C HIS A 26 -14.01 12.20 -47.78
N ALA A 27 -14.61 11.76 -46.66
CA ALA A 27 -15.79 10.91 -46.69
C ALA A 27 -17.02 11.63 -47.26
N ALA A 28 -17.28 12.89 -46.86
CA ALA A 28 -18.41 13.65 -47.36
C ALA A 28 -18.29 13.95 -48.87
N PHE A 29 -17.08 14.29 -49.33
CA PHE A 29 -16.85 14.64 -50.72
C PHE A 29 -16.64 13.43 -51.63
N LEU A 30 -16.00 12.35 -51.19
CA LEU A 30 -15.86 11.14 -52.04
C LEU A 30 -17.19 10.42 -52.21
N THR A 31 -18.07 10.45 -51.20
CA THR A 31 -19.39 9.83 -51.32
C THR A 31 -20.34 10.59 -52.23
N SER A 32 -20.03 11.85 -52.61
CA SER A 32 -20.81 12.57 -53.63
C SER A 32 -20.74 11.94 -55.01
N LEU A 33 -19.72 11.13 -55.28
CA LEU A 33 -19.63 10.30 -56.48
C LEU A 33 -20.84 9.37 -56.66
N LEU A 34 -21.53 9.02 -55.57
CA LEU A 34 -22.75 8.18 -55.60
C LEU A 34 -24.01 8.94 -56.03
N SER A 35 -23.93 10.27 -56.09
CA SER A 35 -25.03 11.18 -56.43
C SER A 35 -24.78 11.96 -57.73
N ILE A 36 -23.70 11.64 -58.44
CA ILE A 36 -23.36 12.27 -59.73
C ILE A 36 -24.31 11.81 -60.83
N SER A 37 -24.66 12.75 -61.71
CA SER A 37 -25.52 12.53 -62.87
C SER A 37 -24.96 11.47 -63.85
N GLU A 38 -25.85 10.69 -64.46
CA GLU A 38 -25.47 9.67 -65.45
C GLU A 38 -24.93 10.29 -66.77
N SER A 39 -25.03 11.61 -66.93
CA SER A 39 -24.66 12.36 -68.14
C SER A 39 -23.20 12.84 -68.20
N ILE A 40 -22.34 12.42 -67.28
CA ILE A 40 -20.92 12.82 -67.22
C ILE A 40 -20.08 12.12 -68.29
N THR A 41 -19.24 12.89 -69.00
CA THR A 41 -18.35 12.35 -70.07
C THR A 41 -16.85 12.58 -69.81
N SER A 42 -16.47 13.40 -68.83
CA SER A 42 -15.08 13.71 -68.52
C SER A 42 -14.78 13.90 -67.03
N ARG A 43 -13.50 13.79 -66.63
CA ARG A 43 -13.05 14.09 -65.25
C ARG A 43 -13.32 15.54 -64.84
N ALA A 44 -13.31 16.46 -65.80
CA ALA A 44 -13.60 17.87 -65.55
C ALA A 44 -15.08 18.07 -65.19
N ASP A 45 -15.98 17.30 -65.80
CA ASP A 45 -17.41 17.34 -65.48
C ASP A 45 -17.68 16.79 -64.07
N VAL A 46 -16.98 15.72 -63.67
CA VAL A 46 -17.04 15.18 -62.29
C VAL A 46 -16.66 16.26 -61.28
N LEU A 47 -15.52 16.92 -61.47
CA LEU A 47 -15.07 17.99 -60.57
C LEU A 47 -16.01 19.20 -60.57
N ARG A 48 -16.59 19.54 -61.73
CA ARG A 48 -17.59 20.60 -61.84
C ARG A 48 -18.84 20.25 -61.04
N GLU A 49 -19.34 19.02 -61.16
CA GLU A 49 -20.53 18.59 -60.44
C GLU A 49 -20.27 18.47 -58.93
N MET A 50 -19.10 17.97 -58.52
CA MET A 50 -18.76 17.87 -57.10
C MET A 50 -18.55 19.22 -56.41
N PHE A 51 -17.91 20.20 -57.07
CA PHE A 51 -17.45 21.44 -56.43
C PHE A 51 -18.15 22.72 -56.91
N PHE A 52 -18.99 22.66 -57.95
CA PHE A 52 -19.68 23.82 -58.50
C PHE A 52 -21.20 23.58 -58.69
N SER A 53 -21.76 22.58 -57.99
CA SER A 53 -23.20 22.29 -57.95
C SER A 53 -23.76 22.33 -56.52
N VAL A 54 -25.03 21.92 -56.36
CA VAL A 54 -25.69 21.70 -55.05
C VAL A 54 -24.97 20.65 -54.18
N GLU A 55 -24.14 19.79 -54.77
CA GLU A 55 -23.32 18.83 -54.03
C GLU A 55 -22.30 19.49 -53.11
N LEU A 56 -21.78 20.68 -53.46
CA LEU A 56 -20.83 21.40 -52.61
C LEU A 56 -21.46 21.79 -51.26
N PRO A 57 -22.57 22.55 -51.20
CA PRO A 57 -23.17 22.91 -49.91
C PRO A 57 -23.68 21.68 -49.14
N LEU A 58 -24.20 20.64 -49.82
CA LEU A 58 -24.62 19.39 -49.17
C LEU A 58 -23.44 18.63 -48.55
N SER A 59 -22.34 18.47 -49.29
CA SER A 59 -21.14 17.80 -48.80
C SER A 59 -20.46 18.60 -47.69
N CYS A 60 -20.48 19.94 -47.75
CA CYS A 60 -20.05 20.80 -46.65
C CYS A 60 -20.92 20.63 -45.39
N ALA A 61 -22.23 20.53 -45.54
CA ALA A 61 -23.14 20.29 -44.41
C ALA A 61 -22.93 18.90 -43.79
N MET A 62 -22.80 17.86 -44.62
CA MET A 62 -22.48 16.49 -44.17
C MET A 62 -21.12 16.43 -43.50
N TRP A 63 -20.11 17.09 -44.07
CA TRP A 63 -18.77 17.19 -43.48
C TRP A 63 -18.84 17.77 -42.07
N TYR A 64 -19.49 18.91 -41.91
CA TYR A 64 -19.63 19.59 -40.63
C TYR A 64 -20.39 18.73 -39.61
N ALA A 65 -21.53 18.17 -40.01
CA ALA A 65 -22.36 17.36 -39.13
C ALA A 65 -21.66 16.05 -38.73
N ALA A 66 -20.94 15.39 -39.63
CA ALA A 66 -20.16 14.19 -39.33
C ALA A 66 -18.99 14.49 -38.41
N TRP A 67 -18.26 15.58 -38.65
CA TRP A 67 -17.18 16.06 -37.77
C TRP A 67 -17.70 16.33 -36.35
N HIS A 68 -18.79 17.08 -36.24
CA HIS A 68 -19.40 17.44 -34.95
C HIS A 68 -19.89 16.19 -34.19
N ALA A 69 -20.66 15.32 -34.86
CA ALA A 69 -21.24 14.14 -34.23
C ALA A 69 -20.18 13.16 -33.70
N ASN A 70 -19.10 12.96 -34.45
CA ASN A 70 -18.03 12.04 -34.04
C ASN A 70 -17.27 12.57 -32.83
N ILE A 71 -16.87 13.85 -32.83
CA ILE A 71 -16.19 14.45 -31.67
C ILE A 71 -17.13 14.45 -30.46
N ALA A 72 -18.39 14.85 -30.65
CA ALA A 72 -19.37 14.86 -29.57
C ALA A 72 -19.49 13.48 -28.91
N ILE A 73 -19.71 12.42 -29.70
CA ILE A 73 -19.92 11.07 -29.16
C ILE A 73 -18.67 10.49 -28.52
N HIS A 74 -17.49 10.70 -29.12
CA HIS A 74 -16.21 10.27 -28.54
C HIS A 74 -16.00 10.88 -27.16
N GLU A 75 -16.09 12.21 -27.08
CA GLU A 75 -15.80 12.95 -25.84
C GLU A 75 -16.91 12.77 -24.79
N MET A 76 -18.17 12.62 -25.21
CA MET A 76 -19.26 12.19 -24.32
C MET A 76 -18.97 10.82 -23.70
N GLY A 77 -18.34 9.90 -24.45
CA GLY A 77 -17.91 8.60 -23.93
C GLY A 77 -16.95 8.74 -22.75
N HIS A 78 -15.90 9.57 -22.92
CA HIS A 78 -14.95 9.88 -21.84
C HIS A 78 -15.63 10.54 -20.64
N TYR A 79 -16.44 11.57 -20.88
CA TYR A 79 -17.09 12.33 -19.81
C TYR A 79 -18.08 11.47 -19.02
N LEU A 80 -18.96 10.73 -19.69
CA LEU A 80 -19.93 9.88 -19.01
C LEU A 80 -19.27 8.75 -18.23
N ALA A 81 -18.15 8.20 -18.74
CA ALA A 81 -17.35 7.25 -17.97
C ALA A 81 -16.76 7.91 -16.72
N ALA A 82 -16.20 9.11 -16.82
CA ALA A 82 -15.66 9.85 -15.68
C ALA A 82 -16.72 10.18 -14.62
N VAL A 83 -17.95 10.51 -15.04
CA VAL A 83 -19.09 10.73 -14.13
C VAL A 83 -19.45 9.43 -13.41
N ARG A 84 -19.59 8.31 -14.14
CA ARG A 84 -19.93 7.00 -13.54
C ARG A 84 -18.85 6.51 -12.59
N THR A 85 -17.56 6.64 -12.94
CA THR A 85 -16.46 6.19 -12.07
C THR A 85 -16.08 7.22 -11.00
N HIS A 86 -16.91 8.25 -10.75
CA HIS A 86 -16.66 9.35 -9.80
C HIS A 86 -15.28 10.03 -9.93
N ASN A 87 -14.73 9.96 -11.14
CA ASN A 87 -13.39 10.44 -11.45
C ASN A 87 -13.43 11.87 -12.03
N LEU A 88 -14.61 12.45 -12.28
CA LEU A 88 -14.74 13.87 -12.61
C LEU A 88 -14.37 14.74 -11.39
N ARG A 89 -13.79 15.92 -11.60
CA ARG A 89 -13.49 16.88 -10.52
C ARG A 89 -14.75 17.20 -9.71
N SER A 90 -14.57 17.36 -8.41
CA SER A 90 -15.66 17.56 -7.44
C SER A 90 -16.58 18.72 -7.80
N GLU A 91 -16.02 19.80 -8.36
CA GLU A 91 -16.76 20.98 -8.81
C GLU A 91 -17.84 20.70 -9.88
N PHE A 92 -17.71 19.61 -10.65
CA PHE A 92 -18.66 19.23 -11.71
C PHE A 92 -19.40 17.92 -11.42
N LEU A 93 -18.89 17.10 -10.50
CA LEU A 93 -19.34 15.71 -10.31
C LEU A 93 -20.78 15.63 -9.80
N GLU A 94 -21.13 16.38 -8.75
CA GLU A 94 -22.46 16.31 -8.14
C GLU A 94 -23.58 16.71 -9.10
N GLU A 95 -23.40 17.82 -9.83
CA GLU A 95 -24.38 18.26 -10.82
C GLU A 95 -24.50 17.21 -11.94
N ALA A 96 -23.38 16.70 -12.45
CA ALA A 96 -23.39 15.70 -13.52
C ALA A 96 -24.07 14.39 -13.08
N GLN A 97 -23.85 13.91 -11.86
CA GLN A 97 -24.53 12.74 -11.30
C GLN A 97 -26.03 12.99 -11.17
N ALA A 98 -26.44 14.16 -10.67
CA ALA A 98 -27.86 14.51 -10.55
C ALA A 98 -28.56 14.54 -11.92
N LYS A 99 -27.91 15.10 -12.94
CA LYS A 99 -28.43 15.12 -14.32
C LYS A 99 -28.47 13.73 -14.94
N LEU A 100 -27.48 12.87 -14.64
CA LEU A 100 -27.44 11.49 -15.09
C LEU A 100 -28.54 10.64 -14.43
N ALA A 101 -28.82 10.86 -13.14
CA ALA A 101 -29.88 10.17 -12.40
C ALA A 101 -31.29 10.71 -12.70
N ALA A 102 -31.40 11.93 -13.26
CA ALA A 102 -32.68 12.56 -13.57
C ALA A 102 -33.57 11.73 -14.53
N GLY A 103 -34.87 12.05 -14.53
CA GLY A 103 -35.86 11.43 -15.42
C GLY A 103 -35.52 11.63 -16.91
N PHE A 104 -36.11 10.79 -17.77
CA PHE A 104 -35.77 10.67 -19.19
C PHE A 104 -35.65 12.01 -19.93
N VAL A 105 -36.60 12.93 -19.74
CA VAL A 105 -36.63 14.23 -20.43
C VAL A 105 -35.44 15.11 -20.03
N ALA A 106 -35.19 15.25 -18.72
CA ALA A 106 -34.09 16.07 -18.22
C ALA A 106 -32.72 15.50 -18.60
N ARG A 107 -32.57 14.18 -18.52
CA ARG A 107 -31.36 13.47 -18.96
C ARG A 107 -31.11 13.63 -20.46
N SER A 108 -32.15 13.51 -21.27
CA SER A 108 -32.05 13.67 -22.73
C SER A 108 -31.66 15.09 -23.12
N TRP A 109 -32.21 16.11 -22.44
CA TRP A 109 -31.82 17.51 -22.65
C TRP A 109 -30.36 17.77 -22.27
N TRP A 110 -29.91 17.18 -21.18
CA TRP A 110 -28.51 17.28 -20.75
C TRP A 110 -27.56 16.61 -21.75
N LEU A 111 -27.87 15.40 -22.22
CA LEU A 111 -27.10 14.71 -23.27
C LEU A 111 -27.10 15.48 -24.60
N ALA A 112 -28.22 16.10 -24.97
CA ALA A 112 -28.29 16.97 -26.16
C ALA A 112 -27.42 18.22 -25.99
N THR A 113 -27.41 18.80 -24.78
CA THR A 113 -26.55 19.95 -24.46
C THR A 113 -25.07 19.57 -24.54
N MET A 114 -24.71 18.39 -24.03
CA MET A 114 -23.36 17.82 -24.19
C MET A 114 -22.98 17.70 -25.66
N PHE A 115 -23.84 17.06 -26.45
CA PHE A 115 -23.61 16.85 -27.88
C PHE A 115 -23.31 18.16 -28.62
N LEU A 116 -24.08 19.21 -28.33
CA LEU A 116 -23.93 20.51 -28.97
C LEU A 116 -22.70 21.30 -28.50
N LYS A 117 -22.32 21.22 -27.21
CA LYS A 117 -21.29 22.11 -26.63
C LYS A 117 -19.89 21.51 -26.59
N ILE A 118 -19.77 20.20 -26.46
CA ILE A 118 -18.49 19.51 -26.29
C ILE A 118 -17.53 19.72 -27.47
N PRO A 119 -17.97 19.65 -28.75
CA PRO A 119 -17.09 19.91 -29.91
C PRO A 119 -16.49 21.32 -29.97
N TYR A 120 -16.94 22.24 -29.11
CA TYR A 120 -16.42 23.60 -28.99
C TYR A 120 -15.66 23.84 -27.68
N GLY A 121 -15.60 22.86 -26.77
CA GLY A 121 -15.00 23.02 -25.44
C GLY A 121 -15.79 23.97 -24.54
N ALA A 122 -17.11 24.09 -24.79
CA ALA A 122 -17.99 25.00 -24.05
C ALA A 122 -18.85 24.27 -23.01
N PHE A 123 -18.60 22.98 -22.80
CA PHE A 123 -19.34 22.18 -21.82
C PHE A 123 -18.58 22.14 -20.48
N PRO A 124 -19.23 22.42 -19.33
CA PRO A 124 -18.57 22.38 -18.03
C PRO A 124 -17.92 21.03 -17.72
N GLY A 125 -16.66 21.04 -17.27
CA GLY A 125 -15.88 19.84 -17.00
C GLY A 125 -15.28 19.17 -18.22
N VAL A 126 -15.22 19.85 -19.37
CA VAL A 126 -14.44 19.45 -20.55
C VAL A 126 -13.47 20.56 -20.91
N SER A 127 -12.19 20.32 -20.71
CA SER A 127 -11.12 21.24 -21.07
C SER A 127 -10.69 21.06 -22.53
N LYS A 128 -10.26 22.16 -23.14
CA LYS A 128 -9.71 22.19 -24.49
C LYS A 128 -8.25 22.62 -24.45
N GLU A 129 -7.34 21.70 -24.77
CA GLU A 129 -5.89 21.97 -24.82
C GLU A 129 -5.32 21.56 -26.17
N SER A 130 -4.56 22.45 -26.82
CA SER A 130 -3.86 22.17 -28.09
C SER A 130 -4.74 21.57 -29.20
N GLY A 131 -6.05 21.86 -29.17
CA GLY A 131 -6.99 21.31 -30.14
C GLY A 131 -7.44 19.87 -29.85
N SER A 132 -7.35 19.41 -28.61
CA SER A 132 -7.95 18.17 -28.09
C SER A 132 -8.91 18.51 -26.93
N PHE A 133 -9.91 17.66 -26.72
CA PHE A 133 -10.89 17.80 -25.64
C PHE A 133 -10.70 16.68 -24.63
N HIS A 134 -10.77 17.00 -23.34
CA HIS A 134 -10.62 16.00 -22.28
C HIS A 134 -11.56 16.31 -21.11
N PRO A 135 -12.20 15.31 -20.48
CA PRO A 135 -12.94 15.56 -19.24
C PRO A 135 -11.97 15.95 -18.12
N ASP A 136 -12.39 16.89 -17.28
CA ASP A 136 -11.65 17.34 -16.11
C ASP A 136 -11.72 16.28 -15.01
N VAL A 137 -10.74 15.37 -15.01
CA VAL A 137 -10.70 14.24 -14.08
C VAL A 137 -9.74 14.45 -12.90
N LYS A 138 -10.04 13.82 -11.76
CA LYS A 138 -9.21 13.77 -10.55
C LYS A 138 -7.92 12.97 -10.79
N SER A 139 -8.02 11.86 -11.51
CA SER A 139 -6.91 10.95 -11.80
C SER A 139 -7.00 10.35 -13.21
N GLN A 140 -5.87 10.03 -13.84
CA GLN A 140 -5.90 9.40 -15.16
C GLN A 140 -6.32 7.93 -15.04
N ASN A 141 -7.56 7.63 -15.44
CA ASN A 141 -8.14 6.28 -15.43
C ASN A 141 -8.13 5.69 -16.85
N LEU A 142 -7.62 4.46 -17.00
CA LEU A 142 -7.51 3.76 -18.27
C LEU A 142 -8.89 3.38 -18.84
N ALA A 143 -9.87 3.07 -17.98
CA ALA A 143 -11.25 2.80 -18.39
C ALA A 143 -11.92 4.06 -18.95
N VAL A 144 -11.73 5.21 -18.28
CA VAL A 144 -12.18 6.52 -18.80
C VAL A 144 -11.52 6.80 -20.15
N SER A 145 -10.21 6.57 -20.27
CA SER A 145 -9.45 6.75 -21.52
C SER A 145 -9.83 5.77 -22.63
N ALA A 146 -10.43 4.61 -22.31
CA ALA A 146 -10.90 3.63 -23.28
C ALA A 146 -12.35 3.90 -23.73
N ALA A 147 -13.12 4.67 -22.96
CA ALA A 147 -14.56 4.89 -23.20
C ALA A 147 -14.87 5.69 -24.47
N GLY A 148 -14.05 6.69 -24.82
CA GLY A 148 -14.20 7.46 -26.07
C GLY A 148 -14.04 6.58 -27.32
N PRO A 149 -12.93 5.85 -27.47
CA PRO A 149 -12.77 4.87 -28.56
C PRO A 149 -13.88 3.81 -28.61
N GLN A 150 -14.39 3.34 -27.46
CA GLN A 150 -15.53 2.43 -27.41
C GLN A 150 -16.81 3.07 -27.96
N ALA A 151 -17.08 4.33 -27.62
CA ALA A 151 -18.23 5.07 -28.13
C ALA A 151 -18.15 5.27 -29.66
N SER A 152 -16.98 5.62 -30.19
CA SER A 152 -16.74 5.72 -31.64
C SER A 152 -16.91 4.37 -32.35
N LYS A 153 -16.42 3.28 -31.76
CA LYS A 153 -16.69 1.93 -32.27
C LYS A 153 -18.19 1.66 -32.34
N ALA A 154 -18.93 1.89 -31.25
CA ALA A 154 -20.38 1.68 -31.24
C ALA A 154 -21.09 2.51 -32.32
N LEU A 155 -20.72 3.78 -32.47
CA LEU A 155 -21.24 4.67 -33.51
C LEU A 155 -20.97 4.13 -34.91
N ALA A 156 -19.74 3.66 -35.18
CA ALA A 156 -19.37 3.05 -36.45
C ALA A 156 -20.22 1.82 -36.76
N TRP A 157 -20.38 0.91 -35.79
CA TRP A 157 -21.14 -0.33 -35.96
C TRP A 157 -22.62 -0.10 -36.26
N VAL A 158 -23.20 0.98 -35.74
CA VAL A 158 -24.60 1.34 -36.01
C VAL A 158 -24.74 2.06 -37.35
N THR A 159 -23.91 3.07 -37.61
CA THR A 159 -24.13 4.01 -38.71
C THR A 159 -23.52 3.54 -40.04
N LEU A 160 -22.39 2.84 -40.01
CA LEU A 160 -21.70 2.41 -41.23
C LEU A 160 -22.52 1.37 -42.02
N PRO A 161 -23.00 0.25 -41.43
CA PRO A 161 -23.80 -0.73 -42.18
C PRO A 161 -25.14 -0.15 -42.66
N ALA A 162 -25.81 0.63 -41.80
CA ALA A 162 -27.06 1.28 -42.13
C ALA A 162 -26.88 2.28 -43.27
N GLY A 163 -25.84 3.11 -43.21
CA GLY A 163 -25.51 4.09 -44.24
C GLY A 163 -25.18 3.44 -45.58
N THR A 164 -24.38 2.37 -45.58
CA THR A 164 -24.09 1.59 -46.80
C THR A 164 -25.35 0.99 -47.40
N ALA A 165 -26.19 0.33 -46.58
CA ALA A 165 -27.43 -0.29 -47.06
C ALA A 165 -28.40 0.74 -47.65
N LEU A 166 -28.59 1.88 -46.98
CA LEU A 166 -29.46 2.96 -47.44
C LEU A 166 -28.94 3.63 -48.70
N ALA A 167 -27.63 3.87 -48.81
CA ALA A 167 -27.04 4.44 -50.02
C ALA A 167 -27.23 3.54 -51.24
N LEU A 168 -26.99 2.23 -51.08
CA LEU A 168 -27.17 1.24 -52.15
C LEU A 168 -28.65 1.05 -52.51
N TRP A 169 -29.52 0.95 -51.51
CA TRP A 169 -30.97 0.83 -51.72
C TRP A 169 -31.55 2.06 -52.40
N GLY A 170 -31.20 3.26 -51.93
CA GLY A 170 -31.62 4.52 -52.53
C GLY A 170 -31.20 4.61 -53.99
N ARG A 171 -30.00 4.13 -54.34
CA ARG A 171 -29.52 4.11 -55.72
C ARG A 171 -30.26 3.09 -56.57
N PHE A 172 -30.53 1.91 -56.03
CA PHE A 172 -31.30 0.85 -56.70
C PHE A 172 -32.76 1.26 -56.94
N ALA A 173 -33.38 1.92 -55.98
CA ALA A 173 -34.77 2.37 -56.04
C ALA A 173 -34.92 3.77 -56.68
N SER A 174 -33.82 4.37 -57.15
CA SER A 174 -33.78 5.75 -57.70
C SER A 174 -34.40 6.80 -56.77
N GLN A 175 -34.21 6.67 -55.46
CA GLN A 175 -34.66 7.62 -54.44
C GLN A 175 -33.50 8.45 -53.92
N GLU A 176 -33.31 9.63 -54.50
CA GLU A 176 -32.19 10.53 -54.19
C GLU A 176 -32.12 10.89 -52.69
N ALA A 177 -33.25 11.18 -52.05
CA ALA A 177 -33.29 11.49 -50.61
C ALA A 177 -32.73 10.36 -49.74
N VAL A 178 -32.97 9.10 -50.12
CA VAL A 178 -32.45 7.93 -49.41
C VAL A 178 -30.95 7.76 -49.65
N VAL A 179 -30.46 8.08 -50.86
CA VAL A 179 -29.02 8.13 -51.15
C VAL A 179 -28.32 9.17 -50.28
N TYR A 180 -28.86 10.39 -50.18
CA TYR A 180 -28.27 11.44 -49.34
C TYR A 180 -28.27 11.07 -47.86
N PHE A 181 -29.35 10.48 -47.35
CA PHE A 181 -29.40 10.01 -45.96
C PHE A 181 -28.42 8.86 -45.70
N GLY A 182 -28.31 7.91 -46.65
CA GLY A 182 -27.31 6.84 -46.60
C GLY A 182 -25.87 7.36 -46.62
N ARG A 183 -25.57 8.33 -47.49
CA ARG A 183 -24.26 9.02 -47.55
C ARG A 183 -23.91 9.70 -46.24
N PHE A 184 -24.87 10.37 -45.61
CA PHE A 184 -24.66 11.04 -44.32
C PHE A 184 -24.29 10.03 -43.21
N LEU A 185 -25.07 8.96 -43.06
CA LEU A 185 -24.78 7.91 -42.07
C LEU A 185 -23.47 7.18 -42.35
N PHE A 186 -23.17 6.91 -43.62
CA PHE A 186 -21.90 6.32 -44.03
C PHE A 186 -20.72 7.23 -43.66
N THR A 187 -20.84 8.53 -43.89
CA THR A 187 -19.82 9.54 -43.55
C THR A 187 -19.58 9.57 -42.04
N ILE A 188 -20.63 9.54 -41.22
CA ILE A 188 -20.49 9.42 -39.76
C ILE A 188 -19.76 8.12 -39.41
N GLY A 189 -20.19 6.99 -39.96
CA GLY A 189 -19.69 5.67 -39.59
C GLY A 189 -18.24 5.43 -39.98
N ILE A 190 -17.80 5.93 -41.14
CA ILE A 190 -16.41 5.76 -41.58
C ILE A 190 -15.44 6.62 -40.77
N VAL A 191 -15.87 7.83 -40.37
CA VAL A 191 -15.10 8.70 -39.48
C VAL A 191 -14.99 8.05 -38.10
N ALA A 192 -16.09 7.51 -37.56
CA ALA A 192 -16.12 6.81 -36.29
C ALA A 192 -15.23 5.56 -36.29
N LEU A 193 -15.22 4.83 -37.40
CA LEU A 193 -14.36 3.67 -37.59
C LEU A 193 -12.88 4.06 -37.61
N PHE A 194 -12.52 5.08 -38.40
CA PHE A 194 -11.14 5.55 -38.46
C PHE A 194 -10.68 6.19 -37.17
N ASP A 195 -11.58 6.87 -36.44
CA ASP A 195 -11.29 7.33 -35.09
C ASP A 195 -10.93 6.15 -34.19
N PHE A 196 -11.79 5.12 -34.09
CA PHE A 196 -11.47 3.91 -33.32
C PHE A 196 -10.15 3.22 -33.75
N LEU A 197 -9.86 3.17 -35.05
CA LEU A 197 -8.68 2.48 -35.60
C LEU A 197 -7.38 3.31 -35.50
N LEU A 198 -7.45 4.64 -35.56
CA LEU A 198 -6.29 5.52 -35.71
C LEU A 198 -6.02 6.44 -34.52
N SER A 199 -7.03 6.84 -33.74
CA SER A 199 -6.86 7.86 -32.70
C SER A 199 -6.36 7.32 -31.37
N ASP A 200 -6.68 6.06 -31.01
CA ASP A 200 -6.24 5.50 -29.72
C ASP A 200 -6.10 3.95 -29.68
N PRO A 201 -5.50 3.29 -30.70
CA PRO A 201 -5.33 1.82 -30.67
C PRO A 201 -4.48 1.36 -29.47
N GLY A 202 -3.60 2.21 -28.94
CA GLY A 202 -2.75 1.88 -27.79
C GLY A 202 -3.51 1.77 -26.47
N LYS A 203 -4.41 2.71 -26.14
CA LYS A 203 -5.09 2.71 -24.83
C LYS A 203 -6.22 1.71 -24.73
N TYR A 204 -7.01 1.53 -25.78
CA TYR A 204 -8.04 0.48 -25.80
C TYR A 204 -7.40 -0.92 -25.85
N ALA A 205 -6.32 -1.11 -26.62
CA ALA A 205 -5.57 -2.36 -26.59
C ALA A 205 -4.89 -2.59 -25.25
N ALA A 206 -4.26 -1.58 -24.63
CA ALA A 206 -3.65 -1.71 -23.30
C ALA A 206 -4.69 -2.00 -22.21
N TYR A 207 -5.88 -1.39 -22.28
CA TYR A 207 -7.00 -1.72 -21.39
C TYR A 207 -7.42 -3.18 -21.55
N ARG A 208 -7.60 -3.64 -22.80
CA ARG A 208 -7.94 -5.05 -23.08
C ARG A 208 -6.83 -6.02 -22.70
N GLU A 209 -5.57 -5.69 -22.97
CA GLU A 209 -4.41 -6.51 -22.63
C GLU A 209 -4.29 -6.65 -21.11
N ARG A 210 -4.49 -5.56 -20.36
CA ARG A 210 -4.53 -5.60 -18.89
C ARG A 210 -5.71 -6.42 -18.36
N LEU A 211 -6.88 -6.34 -19.02
CA LEU A 211 -8.02 -7.21 -18.72
C LEU A 211 -7.70 -8.70 -18.97
N ASP A 212 -7.08 -8.99 -20.10
CA ASP A 212 -6.68 -10.35 -20.50
C ASP A 212 -5.53 -10.88 -19.63
N GLU A 213 -4.58 -10.04 -19.21
CA GLU A 213 -3.47 -10.41 -18.34
C GLU A 213 -3.96 -10.78 -16.94
N ALA A 214 -4.84 -9.99 -16.32
CA ALA A 214 -5.34 -10.38 -15.01
C ALA A 214 -6.33 -11.56 -15.08
N ARG A 215 -7.05 -11.74 -16.19
CA ARG A 215 -7.77 -13.00 -16.47
C ARG A 215 -6.81 -14.19 -16.52
N ARG A 216 -5.69 -14.08 -17.25
CA ARG A 216 -4.64 -15.12 -17.29
C ARG A 216 -4.00 -15.38 -15.93
N LYS A 217 -3.70 -14.34 -15.14
CA LYS A 217 -3.18 -14.48 -13.76
C LYS A 217 -4.17 -15.22 -12.86
N THR A 218 -5.46 -14.94 -13.03
CA THR A 218 -6.54 -15.62 -12.33
C THR A 218 -6.68 -17.09 -12.76
N GLU A 219 -6.68 -17.37 -14.05
CA GLU A 219 -6.71 -18.75 -14.59
C GLU A 219 -5.45 -19.56 -14.21
N GLY A 220 -4.28 -18.91 -14.17
CA GLY A 220 -3.02 -19.49 -13.71
C GLY A 220 -3.07 -19.87 -12.23
N ALA A 221 -3.56 -18.97 -11.36
CA ALA A 221 -3.72 -19.25 -9.94
C ALA A 221 -4.78 -20.34 -9.67
N ARG A 222 -5.86 -20.39 -10.45
CA ARG A 222 -6.85 -21.48 -10.39
C ARG A 222 -6.29 -22.82 -10.83
N SER A 223 -5.48 -22.87 -11.89
CA SER A 223 -4.95 -24.13 -12.41
C SER A 223 -3.90 -24.76 -11.49
N SER A 224 -3.10 -23.96 -10.77
CA SER A 224 -2.21 -24.48 -9.72
C SER A 224 -2.98 -25.01 -8.51
N ALA A 225 -4.04 -24.32 -8.10
CA ALA A 225 -4.88 -24.78 -6.97
C ALA A 225 -5.76 -25.99 -7.34
N ALA A 226 -6.27 -26.06 -8.58
CA ALA A 226 -7.19 -27.10 -9.05
C ALA A 226 -6.50 -28.40 -9.51
N ALA A 227 -5.22 -28.36 -9.91
CA ALA A 227 -4.49 -29.57 -10.33
C ALA A 227 -4.33 -30.60 -9.19
N ASP A 228 -4.36 -30.15 -7.93
CA ASP A 228 -4.25 -31.01 -6.75
C ASP A 228 -5.58 -31.26 -6.04
N ALA A 229 -6.65 -30.53 -6.41
CA ALA A 229 -8.01 -30.79 -5.96
C ALA A 229 -8.73 -31.70 -6.97
N THR A 230 -8.35 -32.98 -7.00
CA THR A 230 -9.10 -33.99 -7.73
C THR A 230 -10.49 -34.16 -7.09
N GLY A 231 -11.50 -33.45 -7.62
CA GLY A 231 -12.89 -33.90 -7.54
C GLY A 231 -14.01 -32.91 -7.23
N VAL A 232 -13.78 -31.60 -7.11
CA VAL A 232 -14.89 -30.69 -6.71
C VAL A 232 -15.29 -29.74 -7.84
N LYS A 233 -16.43 -30.04 -8.47
CA LYS A 233 -17.10 -29.20 -9.47
C LYS A 233 -17.57 -27.89 -8.83
N SER A 234 -17.39 -26.79 -9.56
CA SER A 234 -17.79 -25.41 -9.25
C SER A 234 -19.31 -25.20 -9.30
N GLY A 235 -20.07 -25.93 -8.47
CA GLY A 235 -21.52 -25.78 -8.37
C GLY A 235 -21.97 -25.73 -6.91
N GLY A 236 -22.35 -24.54 -6.43
CA GLY A 236 -23.28 -24.39 -5.30
C GLY A 236 -22.71 -24.17 -3.89
N TYR A 237 -21.46 -23.75 -3.71
CA TYR A 237 -21.01 -23.33 -2.37
C TYR A 237 -21.54 -21.93 -2.04
N ARG A 238 -22.17 -21.80 -0.87
CA ARG A 238 -22.43 -20.50 -0.22
C ARG A 238 -21.27 -20.28 0.74
N TRP A 239 -20.55 -19.16 0.62
CA TRP A 239 -19.64 -18.74 1.68
C TRP A 239 -20.47 -18.36 2.93
N ASN A 240 -19.87 -18.43 4.12
CA ASN A 240 -20.48 -18.44 5.46
C ASN A 240 -20.87 -19.84 5.99
N ASP A 241 -20.23 -20.89 5.48
CA ASP A 241 -20.40 -22.26 5.98
C ASP A 241 -19.39 -22.58 7.11
N VAL A 242 -18.25 -21.89 7.14
CA VAL A 242 -17.21 -22.09 8.16
C VAL A 242 -17.32 -21.02 9.23
N LYS A 243 -17.37 -21.43 10.49
CA LYS A 243 -17.46 -20.48 11.62
C LYS A 243 -16.13 -19.73 11.80
N PRO A 244 -16.14 -18.44 12.15
CA PRO A 244 -14.92 -17.68 12.45
C PRO A 244 -14.01 -18.36 13.49
N SER A 245 -14.58 -18.93 14.55
CA SER A 245 -13.83 -19.68 15.58
C SER A 245 -13.11 -20.92 15.03
N GLU A 246 -13.66 -21.58 14.01
CA GLU A 246 -12.99 -22.69 13.34
C GLU A 246 -11.82 -22.21 12.48
N LEU A 247 -11.98 -21.07 11.80
CA LEU A 247 -10.91 -20.42 11.03
C LEU A 247 -9.77 -19.96 11.93
N LYS A 248 -10.10 -19.31 13.05
CA LYS A 248 -9.13 -18.93 14.08
C LYS A 248 -8.37 -20.15 14.60
N ARG A 249 -9.08 -21.25 14.92
CA ARG A 249 -8.45 -22.50 15.34
C ARG A 249 -7.53 -23.06 14.26
N LYS A 250 -7.93 -23.06 12.98
CA LYS A 250 -7.07 -23.47 11.86
C LYS A 250 -5.79 -22.64 11.81
N LEU A 251 -5.88 -21.32 11.95
CA LEU A 251 -4.71 -20.42 11.95
C LEU A 251 -3.76 -20.68 13.13
N GLN A 252 -4.29 -21.05 14.29
CA GLN A 252 -3.48 -21.33 15.48
C GLN A 252 -2.79 -22.69 15.42
N VAL A 253 -3.51 -23.72 14.97
CA VAL A 253 -3.03 -25.12 14.95
C VAL A 253 -2.15 -25.41 13.76
N HIS A 254 -2.41 -24.80 12.61
CA HIS A 254 -1.65 -25.02 11.38
C HIS A 254 -0.83 -23.81 10.99
N ARG A 255 0.15 -24.04 10.12
CA ARG A 255 0.91 -22.99 9.44
C ARG A 255 0.80 -23.16 7.93
N LEU A 256 1.24 -22.15 7.18
CA LEU A 256 1.17 -22.18 5.73
C LEU A 256 2.03 -23.32 5.18
N GLN A 257 3.21 -23.53 5.78
CA GLN A 257 4.05 -24.70 5.56
C GLN A 257 4.69 -25.16 6.86
N GLU A 258 4.94 -26.46 6.94
CA GLU A 258 5.60 -27.11 8.06
C GLU A 258 6.71 -28.02 7.51
N VAL A 259 7.90 -27.94 8.10
CA VAL A 259 9.04 -28.77 7.72
C VAL A 259 9.59 -29.40 8.98
N GLU A 260 9.60 -30.73 9.02
CA GLU A 260 10.29 -31.51 10.03
C GLU A 260 11.78 -31.57 9.70
N LEU A 261 12.63 -31.22 10.66
CA LEU A 261 14.09 -31.29 10.56
C LEU A 261 14.59 -32.69 10.99
N ALA A 262 15.81 -33.08 10.60
CA ALA A 262 16.45 -34.34 11.03
C ALA A 262 16.44 -34.61 12.55
N ASP A 263 16.42 -33.56 13.38
CA ASP A 263 16.39 -33.68 14.84
C ASP A 263 14.97 -33.78 15.43
N GLY A 264 13.94 -33.90 14.58
CA GLY A 264 12.53 -34.03 14.95
C GLY A 264 11.85 -32.71 15.32
N ARG A 265 12.56 -31.57 15.25
CA ARG A 265 11.93 -30.25 15.42
C ARG A 265 11.21 -29.83 14.16
N PHE A 266 10.17 -29.01 14.33
CA PHE A 266 9.45 -28.40 13.21
C PHE A 266 9.82 -26.92 13.06
N VAL A 267 9.97 -26.48 11.82
CA VAL A 267 9.99 -25.07 11.44
C VAL A 267 8.79 -24.75 10.56
N PHE A 268 8.35 -23.51 10.65
CA PHE A 268 7.07 -23.10 10.09
C PHE A 268 7.21 -21.87 9.22
N ALA A 269 6.47 -21.86 8.11
CA ALA A 269 6.25 -20.67 7.33
C ALA A 269 4.98 -19.96 7.86
N PRO A 270 5.07 -18.70 8.32
CA PRO A 270 3.92 -17.97 8.87
C PRO A 270 2.76 -17.82 7.86
N TRP A 271 1.56 -17.49 8.33
CA TRP A 271 0.48 -17.06 7.42
C TRP A 271 0.80 -15.68 6.85
N GLU A 272 0.54 -15.46 5.56
CA GLU A 272 0.73 -14.14 4.93
C GLU A 272 -0.45 -13.21 5.25
N PHE A 273 -0.19 -12.15 6.02
CA PHE A 273 -1.13 -11.05 6.26
C PHE A 273 -0.87 -9.98 5.21
N ARG A 274 -1.45 -10.18 4.03
CA ARG A 274 -1.03 -9.46 2.82
C ARG A 274 -1.88 -8.22 2.58
N ASN A 275 -1.37 -7.05 2.99
CA ASN A 275 -2.00 -5.75 2.76
C ASN A 275 -2.26 -5.52 1.26
N SER A 276 -3.54 -5.46 0.89
CA SER A 276 -3.97 -5.45 -0.51
C SER A 276 -4.84 -4.26 -0.87
N ILE A 277 -5.55 -3.70 0.11
CA ILE A 277 -6.30 -2.45 -0.03
C ILE A 277 -5.92 -1.56 1.16
N MET A 278 -5.54 -0.31 0.87
CA MET A 278 -4.99 0.62 1.85
C MET A 278 -5.88 1.84 2.07
N GLY A 279 -5.88 2.35 3.29
CA GLY A 279 -6.58 3.56 3.72
C GLY A 279 -5.82 4.31 4.81
N GLY A 280 -6.55 4.91 5.75
CA GLY A 280 -6.00 5.56 6.95
C GLY A 280 -4.97 6.65 6.65
N ARG A 281 -4.00 6.84 7.54
CA ARG A 281 -2.92 7.83 7.32
C ARG A 281 -1.99 7.45 6.17
N HIS A 282 -1.92 6.17 5.80
CA HIS A 282 -1.02 5.67 4.76
C HIS A 282 -1.33 6.20 3.35
N THR A 283 -2.54 6.71 3.12
CA THR A 283 -2.97 7.14 1.78
C THR A 283 -3.51 8.58 1.73
N GLU A 284 -3.23 9.40 2.74
CA GLU A 284 -3.69 10.80 2.81
C GLU A 284 -3.22 11.63 1.62
N GLU A 285 -1.92 11.55 1.31
CA GLU A 285 -1.32 12.30 0.19
C GLU A 285 -1.76 11.77 -1.19
N MET A 286 -2.38 10.59 -1.25
CA MET A 286 -2.78 9.94 -2.50
C MET A 286 -4.26 10.14 -2.84
N GLY A 287 -5.12 10.51 -1.88
CA GLY A 287 -6.54 10.78 -2.14
C GLY A 287 -7.47 9.55 -2.09
N GLY A 288 -7.10 8.49 -1.36
CA GLY A 288 -8.05 7.45 -0.93
C GLY A 288 -9.15 8.00 0.00
N ASN A 289 -10.20 7.23 0.29
CA ASN A 289 -11.28 7.68 1.18
C ASN A 289 -11.63 6.68 2.30
N LEU A 290 -10.85 5.62 2.46
CA LEU A 290 -10.99 4.66 3.57
C LEU A 290 -10.27 5.22 4.82
N SER A 291 -10.96 5.26 5.95
CA SER A 291 -10.40 5.69 7.25
C SER A 291 -9.65 4.56 7.95
N PHE A 292 -10.06 3.30 7.78
CA PHE A 292 -9.26 2.14 8.22
C PHE A 292 -7.98 2.00 7.40
N GLN A 293 -6.91 1.53 8.04
CA GLN A 293 -5.57 1.60 7.49
C GLN A 293 -5.26 0.48 6.49
N GLU A 294 -5.59 -0.76 6.83
CA GLU A 294 -5.27 -1.91 5.97
C GLU A 294 -6.41 -2.93 5.90
N LEU A 295 -6.62 -3.46 4.70
CA LEU A 295 -7.44 -4.64 4.44
C LEU A 295 -6.58 -5.66 3.70
N MET A 296 -6.46 -6.83 4.31
CA MET A 296 -5.49 -7.86 3.97
C MET A 296 -6.17 -9.14 3.48
N PHE A 297 -5.55 -9.81 2.50
CA PHE A 297 -5.91 -11.17 2.11
C PHE A 297 -5.01 -12.18 2.82
N LEU A 298 -5.60 -13.25 3.35
CA LEU A 298 -4.90 -14.38 3.94
C LEU A 298 -5.26 -15.66 3.15
N PRO A 299 -4.33 -16.22 2.35
CA PRO A 299 -4.57 -17.43 1.56
C PRO A 299 -4.41 -18.69 2.41
N LEU A 300 -5.52 -19.30 2.84
CA LEU A 300 -5.55 -20.45 3.77
C LEU A 300 -5.36 -21.83 3.11
N THR A 301 -5.39 -21.90 1.78
CA THR A 301 -5.20 -23.15 1.01
C THR A 301 -3.98 -23.16 0.11
N ALA A 302 -3.16 -22.11 0.17
CA ALA A 302 -1.85 -22.09 -0.48
C ALA A 302 -0.94 -23.17 0.12
N LYS A 303 -0.25 -23.93 -0.73
CA LYS A 303 0.67 -25.01 -0.35
C LYS A 303 2.03 -24.52 0.07
N ASP A 304 2.42 -23.36 -0.46
CA ASP A 304 3.69 -22.72 -0.18
C ASP A 304 3.61 -21.20 -0.33
N TYR A 305 4.65 -20.50 0.15
CA TYR A 305 4.73 -19.05 0.02
C TYR A 305 4.71 -18.57 -1.44
N ILE A 306 5.18 -19.38 -2.39
CA ILE A 306 5.17 -19.01 -3.81
C ILE A 306 3.72 -18.98 -4.34
N GLU A 307 2.92 -19.99 -3.99
CA GLU A 307 1.51 -20.05 -4.29
C GLU A 307 0.73 -18.96 -3.56
N ALA A 308 1.01 -18.72 -2.28
CA ALA A 308 0.41 -17.63 -1.52
C ALA A 308 0.60 -16.27 -2.22
N GLN A 309 1.82 -15.99 -2.69
CA GLN A 309 2.13 -14.80 -3.49
C GLN A 309 1.37 -14.78 -4.82
N ARG A 310 1.23 -15.91 -5.52
CA ARG A 310 0.43 -15.98 -6.77
C ARG A 310 -1.05 -15.67 -6.51
N VAL A 311 -1.63 -16.26 -5.46
CA VAL A 311 -3.02 -16.04 -5.05
C VAL A 311 -3.24 -14.56 -4.73
N THR A 312 -2.46 -13.99 -3.81
CA THR A 312 -2.67 -12.60 -3.39
C THR A 312 -2.39 -11.59 -4.50
N ASN A 313 -1.46 -11.85 -5.41
CA ASN A 313 -1.23 -11.01 -6.59
C ASN A 313 -2.37 -11.09 -7.61
N ALA A 314 -2.98 -12.26 -7.80
CA ALA A 314 -4.18 -12.41 -8.63
C ALA A 314 -5.34 -11.62 -8.03
N LEU A 315 -5.58 -11.75 -6.70
CA LEU A 315 -6.61 -11.02 -5.98
C LEU A 315 -6.41 -9.51 -6.06
N GLN A 316 -5.20 -8.99 -5.78
CA GLN A 316 -4.93 -7.55 -5.89
C GLN A 316 -5.16 -7.04 -7.31
N SER A 317 -4.70 -7.78 -8.32
CA SER A 317 -4.93 -7.41 -9.73
C SER A 317 -6.42 -7.38 -10.06
N ARG A 318 -7.20 -8.31 -9.51
CA ARG A 318 -8.64 -8.38 -9.71
C ARG A 318 -9.38 -7.24 -8.99
N VAL A 319 -8.99 -6.91 -7.77
CA VAL A 319 -9.49 -5.72 -7.05
C VAL A 319 -9.31 -4.45 -7.89
N ILE A 320 -8.13 -4.25 -8.48
CA ILE A 320 -7.87 -3.08 -9.36
C ILE A 320 -8.86 -3.05 -10.53
N GLN A 321 -9.12 -4.19 -11.17
CA GLN A 321 -10.07 -4.28 -12.28
C GLN A 321 -11.49 -3.97 -11.84
N ILE A 322 -11.97 -4.58 -10.76
CA ILE A 322 -13.31 -4.33 -10.22
C ILE A 322 -13.49 -2.84 -9.94
N ILE A 323 -12.49 -2.19 -9.34
CA ILE A 323 -12.51 -0.75 -9.04
C ILE A 323 -12.55 0.09 -10.33
N GLN A 324 -11.80 -0.30 -11.36
CA GLN A 324 -11.77 0.46 -12.63
C GLN A 324 -13.05 0.29 -13.46
N ASP A 325 -13.71 -0.85 -13.33
CA ASP A 325 -14.89 -1.20 -14.14
C ASP A 325 -16.22 -0.85 -13.45
N SER A 326 -16.21 -0.57 -12.14
CA SER A 326 -17.42 -0.32 -11.36
C SER A 326 -17.79 1.16 -11.26
N GLU A 327 -19.09 1.44 -11.33
CA GLU A 327 -19.63 2.75 -10.99
C GLU A 327 -19.36 3.08 -9.51
N GLY A 328 -18.97 4.33 -9.28
CA GLY A 328 -18.67 4.89 -7.97
C GLY A 328 -17.33 4.50 -7.33
N LEU A 329 -16.48 3.77 -8.05
CA LEU A 329 -15.15 3.40 -7.60
C LEU A 329 -14.08 4.06 -8.48
N ASN A 330 -12.97 4.47 -7.88
CA ASN A 330 -11.86 5.05 -8.61
C ASN A 330 -10.50 4.54 -8.13
N PHE A 331 -9.73 3.93 -9.02
CA PHE A 331 -8.36 3.50 -8.73
C PHE A 331 -7.44 4.72 -8.71
N VAL A 332 -6.75 4.91 -7.60
CA VAL A 332 -5.81 6.03 -7.41
C VAL A 332 -4.39 5.59 -7.73
N GLY A 333 -3.96 4.45 -7.17
CA GLY A 333 -2.58 4.00 -7.31
C GLY A 333 -2.22 2.86 -6.37
N ILE A 334 -0.93 2.66 -6.19
CA ILE A 334 -0.35 1.71 -5.23
C ILE A 334 0.30 2.51 -4.11
N GLY A 335 -0.06 2.21 -2.86
CA GLY A 335 0.44 2.92 -1.69
C GLY A 335 1.87 2.55 -1.33
N LEU A 336 2.42 3.24 -0.32
CA LEU A 336 3.80 3.03 0.14
C LEU A 336 4.09 1.60 0.61
N GLU A 337 3.08 0.87 1.04
CA GLU A 337 3.20 -0.53 1.49
C GLU A 337 2.81 -1.54 0.41
N GLY A 338 2.49 -1.10 -0.81
CA GLY A 338 2.25 -1.98 -1.95
C GLY A 338 0.82 -2.48 -2.14
N GLY A 339 -0.13 -2.04 -1.31
CA GLY A 339 -1.55 -2.27 -1.49
C GLY A 339 -2.22 -1.23 -2.40
N VAL A 340 -3.47 -1.51 -2.81
CA VAL A 340 -4.27 -0.67 -3.69
C VAL A 340 -4.84 0.52 -2.93
N VAL A 341 -4.64 1.71 -3.48
CA VAL A 341 -5.33 2.93 -3.03
C VAL A 341 -6.44 3.24 -4.02
N ALA A 342 -7.64 3.45 -3.49
CA ALA A 342 -8.81 3.80 -4.28
C ALA A 342 -9.79 4.66 -3.48
N SER A 343 -10.69 5.32 -4.19
CA SER A 343 -11.87 5.94 -3.62
C SER A 343 -13.08 5.03 -3.83
N TYR A 344 -13.87 4.87 -2.77
CA TYR A 344 -15.06 4.03 -2.72
C TYR A 344 -16.26 4.87 -2.32
N SER A 345 -17.09 5.27 -3.28
CA SER A 345 -18.37 5.86 -2.92
C SER A 345 -19.30 4.74 -2.47
N LYS A 346 -19.77 4.87 -1.23
CA LYS A 346 -20.70 3.93 -0.62
C LYS A 346 -22.06 3.97 -1.30
N ARG A 347 -22.76 2.85 -1.29
CA ARG A 347 -24.15 2.75 -1.71
C ARG A 347 -25.11 3.14 -0.58
N PRO A 348 -26.38 3.45 -0.86
CA PRO A 348 -27.34 3.86 0.18
C PRO A 348 -27.56 2.85 1.32
N ASP A 349 -27.32 1.56 1.06
CA ASP A 349 -27.40 0.47 2.04
C ASP A 349 -26.12 0.30 2.88
N GLU A 350 -25.04 0.98 2.51
CA GLU A 350 -23.73 0.87 3.16
C GLU A 350 -23.52 2.02 4.14
N LEU A 351 -22.93 1.71 5.29
CA LEU A 351 -22.70 2.72 6.32
C LEU A 351 -21.47 3.58 6.01
N LEU A 352 -20.43 2.94 5.47
CA LEU A 352 -19.08 3.47 5.33
C LEU A 352 -18.45 2.99 4.00
N PRO A 353 -17.52 3.77 3.40
CA PRO A 353 -16.69 3.34 2.27
C PRO A 353 -15.97 1.99 2.47
N GLU A 354 -15.58 1.67 3.70
CA GLU A 354 -14.92 0.42 4.10
C GLU A 354 -15.76 -0.81 3.77
N GLU A 355 -17.09 -0.73 3.92
CA GLU A 355 -18.01 -1.82 3.56
C GLU A 355 -17.99 -2.09 2.06
N ARG A 356 -17.89 -1.03 1.25
CA ARG A 356 -17.76 -1.16 -0.19
C ARG A 356 -16.44 -1.83 -0.56
N ALA A 357 -15.34 -1.50 0.13
CA ALA A 357 -14.05 -2.16 -0.05
C ALA A 357 -14.07 -3.64 0.35
N LEU A 358 -14.72 -4.00 1.47
CA LEU A 358 -14.94 -5.39 1.88
C LEU A 358 -15.70 -6.19 0.81
N LYS A 359 -16.79 -5.63 0.26
CA LYS A 359 -17.55 -6.26 -0.84
C LYS A 359 -16.70 -6.45 -2.09
N VAL A 360 -15.87 -5.48 -2.46
CA VAL A 360 -14.92 -5.60 -3.58
C VAL A 360 -13.89 -6.71 -3.33
N ALA A 361 -13.38 -6.81 -2.09
CA ALA A 361 -12.43 -7.86 -1.72
C ALA A 361 -13.06 -9.26 -1.82
N VAL A 362 -14.27 -9.45 -1.31
CA VAL A 362 -15.01 -10.73 -1.43
C VAL A 362 -15.33 -11.05 -2.89
N GLN A 363 -15.80 -10.07 -3.66
CA GLN A 363 -16.04 -10.24 -5.09
C GLN A 363 -14.75 -10.67 -5.83
N ALA A 364 -13.60 -10.08 -5.48
CA ALA A 364 -12.32 -10.49 -6.07
C ALA A 364 -11.96 -11.94 -5.74
N ILE A 365 -12.21 -12.41 -4.51
CA ILE A 365 -12.00 -13.81 -4.12
C ILE A 365 -12.86 -14.74 -4.99
N GLU A 366 -14.16 -14.47 -5.07
CA GLU A 366 -15.12 -15.29 -5.84
C GLU A 366 -14.81 -15.28 -7.35
N GLU A 367 -14.55 -14.11 -7.92
CA GLU A 367 -14.22 -13.96 -9.34
C GLU A 367 -12.84 -14.55 -9.66
N CYS A 368 -11.95 -14.64 -8.68
CA CYS A 368 -10.71 -15.42 -8.78
C CYS A 368 -10.91 -16.92 -8.57
N GLY A 369 -12.13 -17.37 -8.24
CA GLY A 369 -12.53 -18.78 -8.14
C GLY A 369 -12.08 -19.46 -6.87
N PHE A 370 -11.72 -18.66 -5.87
CA PHE A 370 -11.50 -19.10 -4.52
C PHE A 370 -12.82 -18.99 -3.75
N VAL A 371 -12.98 -19.82 -2.72
CA VAL A 371 -14.12 -19.75 -1.81
C VAL A 371 -13.76 -18.83 -0.65
N PRO A 372 -14.46 -17.68 -0.49
CA PRO A 372 -14.34 -16.85 0.71
C PRO A 372 -14.73 -17.69 1.93
N ASP A 373 -13.97 -17.63 3.03
CA ASP A 373 -14.13 -18.47 4.24
C ASP A 373 -13.47 -19.86 4.22
N ARG A 374 -12.83 -20.27 3.12
CA ARG A 374 -12.09 -21.53 3.04
C ARG A 374 -10.72 -21.38 2.44
N ASP A 375 -10.68 -20.80 1.24
CA ASP A 375 -9.45 -20.61 0.47
C ASP A 375 -8.77 -19.31 0.84
N VAL A 376 -9.55 -18.24 0.99
CA VAL A 376 -9.06 -16.91 1.31
C VAL A 376 -9.97 -16.26 2.33
N VAL A 377 -9.38 -15.65 3.34
CA VAL A 377 -10.06 -14.87 4.38
C VAL A 377 -9.48 -13.46 4.45
N LEU A 378 -10.16 -12.59 5.18
CA LEU A 378 -9.81 -11.19 5.35
C LEU A 378 -9.26 -10.90 6.75
N ALA A 379 -8.30 -9.99 6.83
CA ALA A 379 -7.87 -9.37 8.08
C ALA A 379 -7.92 -7.84 7.93
N LEU A 380 -8.20 -7.15 9.04
CA LEU A 380 -8.29 -5.69 9.09
C LEU A 380 -7.26 -5.13 10.06
N ASP A 381 -6.68 -4.00 9.70
CA ASP A 381 -6.01 -3.08 10.61
C ASP A 381 -6.77 -1.76 10.59
N SER A 382 -7.50 -1.50 11.68
CA SER A 382 -8.31 -0.30 11.81
C SER A 382 -7.46 0.92 12.14
N ALA A 383 -6.31 0.74 12.81
CA ALA A 383 -5.50 1.79 13.42
C ALA A 383 -6.38 2.82 14.16
N ALA A 384 -7.29 2.37 15.02
CA ALA A 384 -8.37 3.21 15.56
C ALA A 384 -7.89 4.37 16.46
N SER A 385 -6.64 4.33 16.94
CA SER A 385 -5.96 5.50 17.52
C SER A 385 -6.04 6.71 16.60
N GLU A 386 -5.85 6.54 15.28
CA GLU A 386 -5.93 7.63 14.29
C GLU A 386 -7.36 8.19 14.13
N LEU A 387 -8.37 7.33 14.22
CA LEU A 387 -9.78 7.75 14.19
C LEU A 387 -10.15 8.59 15.42
N SER A 388 -9.62 8.22 16.59
CA SER A 388 -9.76 8.99 17.84
C SER A 388 -9.02 10.32 17.77
N LEU A 389 -7.77 10.32 17.27
CA LEU A 389 -7.01 11.55 17.05
C LEU A 389 -7.74 12.49 16.09
N ALA A 390 -8.27 11.98 14.97
CA ALA A 390 -9.05 12.78 14.03
C ALA A 390 -10.31 13.39 14.68
N TYR A 391 -10.99 12.65 15.57
CA TYR A 391 -12.11 13.19 16.34
C TYR A 391 -11.66 14.35 17.25
N ARG A 392 -10.59 14.13 18.04
CA ARG A 392 -10.03 15.14 18.96
C ARG A 392 -9.58 16.40 18.23
N GLU A 393 -8.92 16.24 17.09
CA GLU A 393 -8.46 17.35 16.25
C GLU A 393 -9.63 18.16 15.67
N LYS A 394 -10.67 17.49 15.19
CA LYS A 394 -11.83 18.14 14.57
C LYS A 394 -12.73 18.86 15.58
N THR A 395 -12.86 18.31 16.79
CA THR A 395 -13.79 18.81 17.83
C THR A 395 -13.10 19.72 18.85
N GLY A 396 -11.79 19.60 19.04
CA GLY A 396 -11.05 20.23 20.14
C GLY A 396 -11.20 19.50 21.48
N GLU A 397 -11.90 18.35 21.52
CA GLU A 397 -12.12 17.57 22.74
C GLU A 397 -10.93 16.64 23.04
N HIS A 398 -9.77 17.20 23.39
CA HIS A 398 -8.51 16.46 23.56
C HIS A 398 -8.53 15.31 24.59
N ARG A 399 -9.54 15.26 25.48
CA ARG A 399 -9.70 14.21 26.51
C ARG A 399 -10.80 13.20 26.20
N SER A 400 -11.41 13.27 25.01
CA SER A 400 -12.44 12.30 24.61
C SER A 400 -11.82 10.92 24.43
N ILE A 401 -12.44 9.89 25.02
CA ILE A 401 -12.08 8.48 24.87
C ILE A 401 -13.31 7.76 24.31
N GLY A 402 -13.09 6.77 23.44
CA GLY A 402 -14.17 5.97 22.88
C GLY A 402 -15.03 6.70 21.84
N GLN A 403 -14.46 7.68 21.15
CA GLN A 403 -15.07 8.39 20.03
C GLN A 403 -14.17 8.28 18.81
N TYR A 404 -14.72 7.83 17.69
CA TYR A 404 -13.97 7.48 16.49
C TYR A 404 -14.56 8.19 15.27
N LEU A 405 -13.81 9.11 14.67
CA LEU A 405 -14.22 9.82 13.48
C LEU A 405 -13.72 9.10 12.23
N PHE A 406 -14.61 8.68 11.34
CA PHE A 406 -14.29 8.24 9.98
C PHE A 406 -14.08 9.47 9.09
N TRP A 407 -12.93 10.14 9.21
CA TRP A 407 -12.68 11.47 8.65
C TRP A 407 -12.54 11.51 7.13
N ARG A 408 -12.27 10.35 6.51
CA ARG A 408 -11.95 10.26 5.08
C ARG A 408 -13.15 10.01 4.18
N ALA A 409 -14.29 9.61 4.77
CA ALA A 409 -15.53 9.45 4.04
C ALA A 409 -16.04 10.80 3.51
N GLU A 410 -16.75 10.78 2.38
CA GLU A 410 -17.39 11.98 1.82
C GLU A 410 -18.43 12.57 2.78
N ASP A 411 -19.07 11.70 3.57
CA ASP A 411 -19.94 12.02 4.70
C ASP A 411 -19.33 11.51 6.02
N PRO A 412 -18.42 12.28 6.65
CA PRO A 412 -17.72 11.83 7.85
C PRO A 412 -18.69 11.45 8.98
N LYS A 413 -18.49 10.26 9.54
CA LYS A 413 -19.30 9.72 10.63
C LYS A 413 -18.48 9.58 11.90
N VAL A 414 -19.06 9.98 13.03
CA VAL A 414 -18.53 9.66 14.36
C VAL A 414 -19.24 8.40 14.86
N MET A 415 -18.47 7.49 15.45
CA MET A 415 -18.98 6.32 16.15
C MET A 415 -18.40 6.27 17.56
N SER A 416 -19.25 5.94 18.52
CA SER A 416 -18.83 5.53 19.85
C SER A 416 -18.22 4.12 19.84
N THR A 417 -17.52 3.74 20.90
CA THR A 417 -17.02 2.38 21.14
C THR A 417 -18.10 1.31 20.91
N ASP A 418 -19.30 1.50 21.46
CA ASP A 418 -20.41 0.54 21.32
C ASP A 418 -20.89 0.41 19.87
N GLU A 419 -20.98 1.52 19.15
CA GLU A 419 -21.34 1.52 17.72
C GLU A 419 -20.28 0.84 16.86
N LEU A 420 -19.00 1.01 17.20
CA LEU A 420 -17.88 0.38 16.50
C LEU A 420 -17.82 -1.13 16.79
N ILE A 421 -18.11 -1.58 18.03
CA ILE A 421 -18.30 -3.00 18.34
C ILE A 421 -19.46 -3.58 17.52
N ALA A 422 -20.59 -2.89 17.46
CA ALA A 422 -21.74 -3.32 16.68
C ALA A 422 -21.42 -3.42 15.18
N LEU A 423 -20.59 -2.51 14.66
CA LEU A 423 -20.07 -2.57 13.30
C LEU A 423 -19.23 -3.84 13.08
N TYR A 424 -18.24 -4.09 13.94
CA TYR A 424 -17.39 -5.29 13.81
C TYR A 424 -18.20 -6.58 13.90
N LYS A 425 -19.15 -6.69 14.83
CA LYS A 425 -20.05 -7.86 14.93
C LYS A 425 -20.86 -8.08 13.66
N ARG A 426 -21.36 -7.00 13.05
CA ARG A 426 -22.06 -7.08 11.75
C ARG A 426 -21.11 -7.58 10.66
N TRP A 427 -19.94 -6.97 10.53
CA TRP A 427 -18.99 -7.31 9.48
C TRP A 427 -18.46 -8.73 9.58
N VAL A 428 -18.19 -9.24 10.78
CA VAL A 428 -17.71 -10.61 10.99
C VAL A 428 -18.76 -11.65 10.60
N LYS A 429 -20.04 -11.31 10.74
CA LYS A 429 -21.15 -12.15 10.25
C LYS A 429 -21.32 -12.09 8.73
N GLU A 430 -20.98 -10.96 8.13
CA GLU A 430 -21.22 -10.64 6.71
C GLU A 430 -19.99 -10.82 5.82
N TYR A 431 -18.80 -10.98 6.36
CA TYR A 431 -17.55 -11.09 5.60
C TYR A 431 -16.63 -12.10 6.28
N PRO A 432 -15.76 -12.81 5.54
CA PRO A 432 -14.87 -13.83 6.09
C PRO A 432 -13.68 -13.21 6.83
N ILE A 433 -13.95 -12.39 7.84
CA ILE A 433 -12.96 -11.69 8.66
C ILE A 433 -12.51 -12.63 9.78
N VAL A 434 -11.20 -12.81 9.91
CA VAL A 434 -10.60 -13.67 10.95
C VAL A 434 -9.72 -12.92 11.94
N SER A 435 -9.42 -11.65 11.64
CA SER A 435 -8.51 -10.84 12.43
C SER A 435 -8.85 -9.36 12.36
N ILE A 436 -8.75 -8.67 13.50
CA ILE A 436 -8.86 -7.22 13.61
C ILE A 436 -7.69 -6.73 14.49
N GLU A 437 -6.84 -5.89 13.91
CA GLU A 437 -5.73 -5.20 14.56
C GLU A 437 -6.14 -3.78 14.95
N ASP A 438 -5.72 -3.36 16.15
CA ASP A 438 -6.01 -2.05 16.76
C ASP A 438 -7.46 -1.58 16.54
N PRO A 439 -8.46 -2.37 16.96
CA PRO A 439 -9.88 -2.05 16.81
C PRO A 439 -10.32 -0.78 17.53
N PHE A 440 -9.57 -0.35 18.56
CA PHE A 440 -9.82 0.83 19.39
C PHE A 440 -8.50 1.58 19.66
N ALA A 441 -8.62 2.82 20.11
CA ALA A 441 -7.45 3.61 20.50
C ALA A 441 -6.70 2.96 21.69
N GLU A 442 -5.39 3.21 21.80
CA GLU A 442 -4.57 2.68 22.90
C GLU A 442 -5.05 3.10 24.31
N ASP A 443 -5.82 4.19 24.40
CA ASP A 443 -6.38 4.75 25.63
C ASP A 443 -7.86 4.37 25.90
N ASP A 444 -8.45 3.46 25.13
CA ASP A 444 -9.82 2.93 25.31
C ASP A 444 -9.85 1.45 25.78
N PRO A 445 -9.33 1.12 26.98
CA PRO A 445 -9.25 -0.27 27.45
C PRO A 445 -10.62 -0.94 27.61
N GLU A 446 -11.69 -0.18 27.83
CA GLU A 446 -13.04 -0.73 27.96
C GLU A 446 -13.59 -1.22 26.61
N GLY A 447 -13.29 -0.52 25.52
CA GLY A 447 -13.56 -1.01 24.16
C GLY A 447 -12.84 -2.33 23.87
N TRP A 448 -11.54 -2.40 24.17
CA TRP A 448 -10.74 -3.62 24.00
C TRP A 448 -11.32 -4.81 24.78
N LYS A 449 -11.61 -4.65 26.09
CA LYS A 449 -12.22 -5.71 26.92
C LYS A 449 -13.58 -6.16 26.37
N SER A 450 -14.41 -5.21 25.97
CA SER A 450 -15.75 -5.49 25.48
C SER A 450 -15.71 -6.28 24.18
N LEU A 451 -14.85 -5.91 23.23
CA LEU A 451 -14.68 -6.67 21.99
C LEU A 451 -14.06 -8.04 22.24
N MET A 452 -13.07 -8.15 23.11
CA MET A 452 -12.48 -9.44 23.50
C MET A 452 -13.51 -10.39 24.11
N LYS A 453 -14.42 -9.88 24.95
CA LYS A 453 -15.53 -10.65 25.50
C LYS A 453 -16.51 -11.13 24.43
N GLU A 454 -16.81 -10.28 23.44
CA GLU A 454 -17.85 -10.56 22.44
C GLU A 454 -17.35 -11.39 21.24
N LEU A 455 -16.11 -11.19 20.79
CA LEU A 455 -15.55 -11.77 19.57
C LEU A 455 -14.16 -12.41 19.76
N GLY A 456 -13.59 -12.37 20.96
CA GLY A 456 -12.24 -12.88 21.23
C GLY A 456 -12.09 -14.38 21.02
N ASP A 457 -13.16 -15.18 21.08
CA ASP A 457 -13.15 -16.61 20.75
C ASP A 457 -13.22 -16.87 19.24
N GLU A 458 -13.73 -15.91 18.47
CA GLU A 458 -13.99 -16.00 17.03
C GLU A 458 -12.86 -15.41 16.18
N LEU A 459 -12.16 -14.40 16.69
CA LEU A 459 -11.17 -13.62 15.93
C LEU A 459 -9.81 -13.58 16.61
N LEU A 460 -8.79 -13.32 15.80
CA LEU A 460 -7.52 -12.78 16.29
C LEU A 460 -7.72 -11.28 16.56
N ILE A 461 -7.65 -10.88 17.83
CA ILE A 461 -7.67 -9.48 18.25
C ILE A 461 -6.23 -9.09 18.53
N ILE A 462 -5.66 -8.33 17.61
CA ILE A 462 -4.24 -8.00 17.57
C ILE A 462 -4.01 -6.63 18.19
N GLY A 463 -3.13 -6.56 19.19
CA GLY A 463 -2.60 -5.30 19.71
C GLY A 463 -1.29 -4.91 19.05
N ASP A 464 -1.20 -3.68 18.56
CA ASP A 464 0.02 -3.03 18.06
C ASP A 464 0.38 -1.80 18.91
N ASP A 465 -0.34 -0.67 18.72
CA ASP A 465 -0.09 0.57 19.48
C ASP A 465 -0.25 0.35 20.99
N LEU A 466 -1.23 -0.49 21.39
CA LEU A 466 -1.48 -0.84 22.78
C LEU A 466 -0.29 -1.51 23.49
N VAL A 467 0.54 -2.24 22.74
CA VAL A 467 1.62 -3.08 23.31
C VAL A 467 3.03 -2.64 22.92
N THR A 468 3.22 -1.93 21.81
CA THR A 468 4.53 -1.41 21.34
C THR A 468 5.69 -2.42 21.43
N THR A 469 5.42 -3.72 21.22
CA THR A 469 6.41 -4.81 21.30
C THR A 469 7.22 -4.83 22.60
N LYS A 470 6.66 -4.41 23.74
CA LYS A 470 7.34 -4.53 25.05
C LYS A 470 6.80 -5.69 25.86
N ASP A 471 7.69 -6.37 26.57
CA ASP A 471 7.35 -7.46 27.48
C ASP A 471 6.32 -7.04 28.55
N SER A 472 6.51 -5.86 29.15
CA SER A 472 5.66 -5.36 30.24
C SER A 472 4.23 -5.00 29.80
N THR A 473 4.10 -4.30 28.66
CA THR A 473 2.81 -3.89 28.08
C THR A 473 2.05 -5.06 27.49
N ILE A 474 2.73 -5.99 26.81
CA ILE A 474 2.15 -7.27 26.38
C ILE A 474 1.61 -8.04 27.59
N ALA A 475 2.42 -8.17 28.65
CA ALA A 475 2.00 -8.90 29.85
C ALA A 475 0.78 -8.27 30.51
N ARG A 476 0.70 -6.95 30.54
CA ARG A 476 -0.46 -6.20 31.03
C ARG A 476 -1.70 -6.45 30.16
N ALA A 477 -1.60 -6.25 28.86
CA ALA A 477 -2.72 -6.40 27.92
C ALA A 477 -3.28 -7.83 27.92
N ALA A 478 -2.42 -8.84 27.99
CA ALA A 478 -2.83 -10.24 28.11
C ALA A 478 -3.58 -10.52 29.43
N LYS A 479 -3.04 -10.08 30.57
CA LYS A 479 -3.64 -10.32 31.89
C LYS A 479 -4.96 -9.60 32.08
N GLU A 480 -5.11 -8.42 31.48
CA GLU A 480 -6.35 -7.64 31.48
C GLU A 480 -7.37 -8.15 30.46
N GLY A 481 -7.03 -9.15 29.63
CA GLY A 481 -7.91 -9.73 28.62
C GLY A 481 -8.21 -8.78 27.47
N LEU A 482 -7.26 -7.92 27.09
CA LEU A 482 -7.43 -6.92 26.03
C LEU A 482 -7.14 -7.47 24.63
N ILE A 483 -6.27 -8.48 24.54
CA ILE A 483 -5.81 -9.06 23.27
C ILE A 483 -5.67 -10.57 23.40
N ASN A 484 -5.73 -11.28 22.28
CA ASN A 484 -5.31 -12.69 22.17
C ASN A 484 -4.13 -12.90 21.21
N THR A 485 -3.67 -11.83 20.56
CA THR A 485 -2.58 -11.83 19.60
C THR A 485 -1.78 -10.55 19.76
N ALA A 486 -0.46 -10.65 19.74
CA ALA A 486 0.44 -9.49 19.78
C ALA A 486 1.08 -9.25 18.40
N LEU A 487 1.06 -8.01 17.94
CA LEU A 487 1.87 -7.58 16.82
C LEU A 487 3.30 -7.31 17.30
N ILE A 488 4.29 -7.83 16.58
CA ILE A 488 5.70 -7.77 16.94
C ILE A 488 6.44 -6.95 15.88
N LYS A 489 6.87 -5.75 16.27
CA LYS A 489 7.68 -4.82 15.47
C LYS A 489 8.97 -4.54 16.22
N ALA A 490 10.07 -5.17 15.81
CA ALA A 490 11.36 -5.06 16.49
C ALA A 490 11.83 -3.62 16.68
N ASN A 491 11.45 -2.71 15.77
CA ASN A 491 11.79 -1.30 15.85
C ASN A 491 10.99 -0.51 16.91
N GLN A 492 9.91 -1.04 17.48
CA GLN A 492 9.21 -0.42 18.60
C GLN A 492 9.93 -0.63 19.94
N ILE A 493 10.84 -1.62 20.02
CA ILE A 493 11.62 -1.93 21.23
C ILE A 493 13.13 -1.70 21.03
N GLY A 494 13.67 -2.07 19.86
CA GLY A 494 14.96 -1.61 19.36
C GLY A 494 16.19 -2.49 19.59
N THR A 495 16.03 -3.73 20.07
CA THR A 495 17.07 -4.77 19.99
C THR A 495 16.45 -6.12 19.64
N LEU A 496 17.24 -7.06 19.12
CA LEU A 496 16.76 -8.42 18.84
C LEU A 496 16.40 -9.16 20.13
N SER A 497 17.21 -9.05 21.18
CA SER A 497 16.97 -9.72 22.46
C SER A 497 15.74 -9.21 23.19
N GLU A 498 15.47 -7.90 23.18
CA GLU A 498 14.22 -7.37 23.75
C GLU A 498 13.00 -7.77 22.89
N THR A 499 13.16 -7.87 21.57
CA THR A 499 12.11 -8.40 20.69
C THR A 499 11.78 -9.85 21.04
N LEU A 500 12.80 -10.69 21.24
CA LEU A 500 12.61 -12.09 21.65
C LEU A 500 12.05 -12.22 23.07
N LEU A 501 12.38 -11.29 23.97
CA LEU A 501 11.77 -11.23 25.31
C LEU A 501 10.27 -10.93 25.20
N ALA A 502 9.87 -10.02 24.32
CA ALA A 502 8.47 -9.72 24.04
C ALA A 502 7.72 -10.92 23.44
N THR A 503 8.31 -11.61 22.45
CA THR A 503 7.69 -12.81 21.84
C THR A 503 7.55 -13.95 22.84
N ARG A 504 8.59 -14.18 23.66
CA ARG A 504 8.55 -15.17 24.75
C ARG A 504 7.43 -14.84 25.74
N THR A 505 7.35 -13.59 26.20
CA THR A 505 6.33 -13.16 27.17
C THR A 505 4.92 -13.37 26.63
N ALA A 506 4.68 -13.02 25.36
CA ALA A 506 3.40 -13.27 24.69
C ALA A 506 3.06 -14.77 24.63
N LYS A 507 4.01 -15.63 24.26
CA LYS A 507 3.83 -17.09 24.21
C LYS A 507 3.54 -17.69 25.57
N GLU A 508 4.28 -17.30 26.62
CA GLU A 508 4.08 -17.76 27.99
C GLU A 508 2.67 -17.41 28.53
N LEU A 509 2.06 -16.35 27.98
CA LEU A 509 0.71 -15.91 28.30
C LEU A 509 -0.36 -16.41 27.30
N GLY A 510 0.01 -17.31 26.39
CA GLY A 510 -0.91 -17.94 25.45
C GLY A 510 -1.36 -17.06 24.28
N LEU A 511 -0.69 -15.94 24.02
CA LEU A 511 -0.98 -15.10 22.86
C LEU A 511 -0.37 -15.67 21.59
N ALA A 512 -1.06 -15.48 20.46
CA ALA A 512 -0.48 -15.66 19.14
C ALA A 512 0.45 -14.49 18.76
N LEU A 513 1.34 -14.70 17.80
CA LEU A 513 2.30 -13.71 17.32
C LEU A 513 2.11 -13.41 15.85
N VAL A 514 2.02 -12.13 15.49
CA VAL A 514 2.14 -11.67 14.10
C VAL A 514 3.34 -10.74 14.02
N VAL A 515 4.37 -11.12 13.26
CA VAL A 515 5.56 -10.26 13.06
C VAL A 515 5.27 -9.29 11.92
N SER A 516 5.56 -8.01 12.12
CA SER A 516 5.17 -6.94 11.22
C SER A 516 6.31 -6.04 10.81
N HIS A 517 6.24 -5.56 9.56
CA HIS A 517 7.07 -4.47 9.05
C HIS A 517 6.66 -3.10 9.64
N ARG A 518 7.32 -2.03 9.15
CA ARG A 518 6.78 -0.66 9.22
C ARG A 518 6.58 -0.07 7.83
N SER A 519 5.72 0.95 7.74
CA SER A 519 5.38 1.64 6.49
C SER A 519 6.57 2.16 5.70
N LYS A 520 7.65 2.55 6.37
CA LYS A 520 8.89 3.03 5.73
C LYS A 520 10.02 2.03 5.97
N SER A 521 10.18 1.08 5.05
CA SER A 521 11.17 0.00 5.18
C SER A 521 12.35 0.19 4.22
N PRO A 522 13.58 -0.12 4.66
CA PRO A 522 14.70 -0.39 3.76
C PRO A 522 14.56 -1.80 3.16
N ASN A 523 15.46 -2.16 2.24
CA ASN A 523 15.57 -3.53 1.73
C ASN A 523 16.23 -4.47 2.76
N GLU A 524 15.54 -4.68 3.88
CA GLU A 524 15.94 -5.57 4.97
C GLU A 524 14.94 -6.72 5.13
N VAL A 525 15.43 -7.92 5.49
CA VAL A 525 14.67 -9.17 5.67
C VAL A 525 14.45 -9.55 7.14
N MET A 526 14.81 -8.67 8.08
CA MET A 526 14.75 -8.88 9.53
C MET A 526 13.43 -9.48 10.00
N GLU A 527 12.29 -8.96 9.54
CA GLU A 527 10.97 -9.42 9.99
C GLU A 527 10.71 -10.87 9.59
N ALA A 528 11.22 -11.30 8.43
CA ALA A 528 11.13 -12.70 7.99
C ALA A 528 12.02 -13.61 8.86
N ASP A 529 13.25 -13.17 9.15
CA ASP A 529 14.18 -13.91 10.02
C ASP A 529 13.60 -14.08 11.43
N ILE A 530 13.02 -13.03 12.00
CA ILE A 530 12.35 -13.06 13.33
C ILE A 530 11.10 -13.95 13.27
N GLY A 531 10.22 -13.75 12.29
CA GLY A 531 8.98 -14.51 12.15
C GLY A 531 9.21 -16.01 12.01
N PHE A 532 10.23 -16.41 11.25
CA PHE A 532 10.67 -17.79 11.13
C PHE A 532 11.22 -18.32 12.45
N ALA A 533 12.13 -17.58 13.10
CA ALA A 533 12.78 -18.01 14.34
C ALA A 533 11.80 -18.27 15.48
N VAL A 534 10.81 -17.38 15.65
CA VAL A 534 9.86 -17.45 16.75
C VAL A 534 8.63 -18.31 16.42
N GLY A 535 8.55 -18.94 15.24
CA GLY A 535 7.39 -19.73 14.83
C GLY A 535 6.09 -18.92 14.82
N ALA A 536 6.16 -17.68 14.33
CA ALA A 536 5.04 -16.74 14.34
C ALA A 536 3.79 -17.34 13.66
N LEU A 537 2.60 -16.93 14.12
CA LEU A 537 1.35 -17.26 13.45
C LEU A 537 1.31 -16.58 12.09
N GLY A 538 1.65 -15.30 12.02
CA GLY A 538 1.54 -14.51 10.80
C GLY A 538 2.74 -13.61 10.54
N LEU A 539 2.89 -13.22 9.27
CA LEU A 539 3.84 -12.23 8.81
C LEU A 539 3.08 -11.13 8.05
N LYS A 540 3.09 -9.91 8.59
CA LYS A 540 2.49 -8.70 8.02
C LYS A 540 3.59 -7.84 7.41
N CYS A 541 3.91 -8.11 6.15
CA CYS A 541 5.02 -7.46 5.45
C CYS A 541 4.60 -6.62 4.24
N GLY A 542 3.31 -6.25 4.13
CA GLY A 542 2.77 -5.37 3.09
C GLY A 542 2.26 -6.11 1.86
N GLY A 543 1.97 -5.34 0.81
CA GLY A 543 1.50 -5.85 -0.47
C GLY A 543 2.60 -6.29 -1.44
N GLY A 544 2.18 -6.90 -2.55
CA GLY A 544 3.06 -7.56 -3.52
C GLY A 544 3.63 -6.66 -4.62
N SER A 545 3.66 -5.33 -4.41
CA SER A 545 4.04 -4.36 -5.46
C SER A 545 5.39 -3.68 -5.25
N ASN A 546 6.00 -3.85 -4.07
CA ASN A 546 7.19 -3.10 -3.66
C ASN A 546 8.33 -4.04 -3.24
N THR A 547 9.57 -3.73 -3.65
CA THR A 547 10.73 -4.61 -3.44
C THR A 547 11.01 -4.87 -1.97
N GLU A 548 10.96 -3.84 -1.12
CA GLU A 548 11.23 -3.95 0.32
C GLU A 548 10.23 -4.84 1.07
N ARG A 549 9.08 -5.12 0.46
CA ARG A 549 8.06 -6.06 0.94
C ARG A 549 8.35 -7.46 0.41
N LEU A 550 8.56 -7.56 -0.90
CA LEU A 550 8.78 -8.84 -1.60
C LEU A 550 10.01 -9.60 -1.10
N ILE A 551 11.09 -8.91 -0.74
CA ILE A 551 12.29 -9.58 -0.21
C ILE A 551 12.03 -10.29 1.13
N LYS A 552 11.07 -9.82 1.94
CA LYS A 552 10.72 -10.41 3.24
C LYS A 552 9.99 -11.74 3.01
N TYR A 553 9.01 -11.74 2.11
CA TYR A 553 8.35 -12.97 1.68
C TYR A 553 9.33 -13.94 0.99
N GLY A 554 10.22 -13.41 0.13
CA GLY A 554 11.28 -14.19 -0.51
C GLY A 554 12.25 -14.84 0.46
N ARG A 555 12.58 -14.16 1.58
CA ARG A 555 13.43 -14.72 2.63
C ARG A 555 12.76 -15.91 3.33
N ILE A 556 11.44 -15.91 3.53
CA ILE A 556 10.74 -17.10 4.06
C ILE A 556 10.86 -18.29 3.08
N VAL A 557 10.68 -18.05 1.78
CA VAL A 557 10.87 -19.10 0.75
C VAL A 557 12.29 -19.68 0.82
N GLU A 558 13.29 -18.82 0.97
CA GLU A 558 14.68 -19.23 1.12
C GLU A 558 14.91 -20.06 2.39
N LEU A 559 14.44 -19.59 3.55
CA LEU A 559 14.60 -20.26 4.84
C LEU A 559 13.93 -21.64 4.87
N ILE A 560 12.71 -21.76 4.31
CA ILE A 560 12.02 -23.03 4.17
C ILE A 560 12.77 -23.96 3.21
N GLY A 561 13.26 -23.44 2.09
CA GLY A 561 14.06 -24.22 1.15
C GLY A 561 15.41 -24.70 1.73
N LEU A 562 16.02 -23.91 2.61
CA LEU A 562 17.24 -24.30 3.35
C LEU A 562 16.92 -25.40 4.37
N ALA A 563 15.82 -25.26 5.12
CA ALA A 563 15.36 -26.26 6.09
C ALA A 563 15.05 -27.60 5.42
N GLN A 564 14.33 -27.61 4.30
CA GLN A 564 14.00 -28.83 3.54
C GLN A 564 15.25 -29.56 3.01
N LYS A 565 16.33 -28.83 2.72
CA LYS A 565 17.59 -29.38 2.24
C LYS A 565 18.58 -29.73 3.35
N GLU A 566 18.23 -29.42 4.60
CA GLU A 566 19.13 -29.52 5.76
C GLU A 566 20.48 -28.84 5.50
N SER A 567 20.40 -27.62 4.96
CA SER A 567 21.57 -26.87 4.50
C SER A 567 21.60 -25.47 5.11
N HIS A 568 22.79 -24.88 5.14
CA HIS A 568 23.01 -23.50 5.54
C HIS A 568 23.67 -22.75 4.39
N ALA A 569 23.24 -21.51 4.14
CA ALA A 569 23.89 -20.63 3.18
C ALA A 569 25.15 -20.00 3.81
N THR A 570 25.10 -19.75 5.11
CA THR A 570 26.14 -19.11 5.90
C THR A 570 27.29 -20.07 6.18
N ARG A 571 28.53 -19.64 5.89
CA ARG A 571 29.75 -20.40 6.19
C ARG A 571 30.26 -20.07 7.58
N LYS A 572 30.73 -21.09 8.29
CA LYS A 572 31.38 -20.93 9.59
C LYS A 572 32.65 -20.10 9.46
N LEU A 573 32.81 -19.11 10.33
CA LEU A 573 34.00 -18.27 10.42
C LEU A 573 34.99 -18.78 11.46
N ASP A 574 36.25 -18.41 11.26
CA ASP A 574 37.29 -18.59 12.25
C ASP A 574 37.08 -17.62 13.43
N GLY A 575 37.17 -18.13 14.65
CA GLY A 575 37.00 -17.36 15.89
C GLY A 575 38.10 -16.32 16.10
N ASP A 576 39.27 -16.50 15.48
CA ASP A 576 40.40 -15.59 15.62
C ASP A 576 40.33 -14.35 14.72
N LEU A 577 39.34 -14.28 13.80
CA LEU A 577 39.09 -13.09 13.01
C LEU A 577 38.74 -11.90 13.90
N ILE A 578 39.21 -10.73 13.50
CA ILE A 578 39.06 -9.50 14.29
C ILE A 578 38.06 -8.57 13.61
N ILE A 579 37.19 -7.94 14.40
CA ILE A 579 36.38 -6.81 13.92
C ILE A 579 37.32 -5.63 13.64
N SER A 580 37.60 -5.38 12.37
CA SER A 580 38.53 -4.35 11.92
C SER A 580 37.90 -2.98 11.80
N ASP A 581 36.59 -2.93 11.51
CA ASP A 581 35.87 -1.68 11.28
C ASP A 581 34.37 -1.86 11.54
N ILE A 582 33.72 -0.81 12.05
CA ILE A 582 32.25 -0.71 12.18
C ILE A 582 31.88 0.70 11.74
N THR A 583 31.17 0.79 10.63
CA THR A 583 30.72 2.06 10.03
C THR A 583 29.21 2.12 9.98
N ALA A 584 28.65 3.32 10.00
CA ALA A 584 27.23 3.53 9.79
C ALA A 584 26.97 4.51 8.63
N HIS A 585 25.79 4.41 8.04
CA HIS A 585 25.41 5.25 6.92
C HIS A 585 23.91 5.52 6.91
N GLU A 586 23.49 6.52 6.15
CA GLU A 586 22.09 6.76 5.87
C GLU A 586 21.58 5.72 4.86
N GLU A 587 20.75 4.80 5.32
CA GLU A 587 20.09 3.80 4.47
C GLU A 587 18.76 4.37 3.95
N PRO A 588 18.53 4.40 2.62
CA PRO A 588 17.27 4.90 2.08
C PRO A 588 16.10 3.93 2.36
N THR A 589 14.93 4.49 2.67
CA THR A 589 13.66 3.74 2.71
C THR A 589 12.85 3.95 1.44
N ASN A 590 11.81 3.13 1.25
CA ASN A 590 10.82 3.29 0.16
C ASN A 590 10.13 4.66 0.12
N ALA A 591 10.16 5.44 1.20
CA ALA A 591 9.59 6.78 1.26
C ALA A 591 10.61 7.91 0.97
N GLY A 592 11.86 7.58 0.64
CA GLY A 592 12.92 8.56 0.41
C GLY A 592 13.41 9.28 1.67
N ILE A 593 12.98 8.81 2.86
CA ILE A 593 13.48 9.27 4.16
C ILE A 593 14.54 8.27 4.63
N PRO A 594 15.74 8.70 5.01
CA PRO A 594 16.78 7.77 5.43
C PRO A 594 16.51 7.22 6.84
N THR A 595 17.08 6.05 7.09
CA THR A 595 17.29 5.44 8.41
C THR A 595 18.77 5.08 8.56
N VAL A 596 19.15 4.39 9.62
CA VAL A 596 20.54 3.98 9.85
C VAL A 596 20.75 2.60 9.25
N GLY A 597 21.85 2.44 8.51
CA GLY A 597 22.48 1.17 8.21
C GLY A 597 23.79 1.04 8.98
N VAL A 598 24.13 -0.16 9.44
CA VAL A 598 25.41 -0.48 10.11
C VAL A 598 26.11 -1.57 9.31
N THR A 599 27.42 -1.42 9.13
CA THR A 599 28.30 -2.41 8.51
C THR A 599 29.42 -2.79 9.47
N VAL A 600 29.48 -4.06 9.86
CA VAL A 600 30.61 -4.64 10.60
C VAL A 600 31.55 -5.33 9.61
N ARG A 601 32.84 -4.98 9.64
CA ARG A 601 33.87 -5.55 8.76
C ARG A 601 34.91 -6.30 9.57
N LEU A 602 35.34 -7.43 9.02
CA LEU A 602 36.43 -8.24 9.57
C LEU A 602 37.76 -7.90 8.89
N ASP A 603 38.87 -8.21 9.55
CA ASP A 603 40.23 -8.06 9.02
C ASP A 603 40.49 -8.83 7.71
N ASN A 604 39.75 -9.91 7.46
CA ASN A 604 39.76 -10.65 6.19
C ASN A 604 38.91 -10.02 5.07
N GLY A 605 38.25 -8.88 5.33
CA GLY A 605 37.44 -8.13 4.36
C GLY A 605 35.96 -8.52 4.27
N MET A 606 35.50 -9.56 5.00
CA MET A 606 34.07 -9.91 5.07
C MET A 606 33.26 -8.79 5.73
N LYS A 607 32.00 -8.64 5.32
CA LYS A 607 31.09 -7.58 5.79
C LYS A 607 29.74 -8.15 6.21
N PHE A 608 29.21 -7.62 7.30
CA PHE A 608 27.88 -7.92 7.81
C PHE A 608 27.10 -6.61 7.92
N THR A 609 26.02 -6.49 7.15
CA THR A 609 25.24 -5.27 7.05
C THR A 609 23.85 -5.47 7.61
N ALA A 610 23.29 -4.42 8.18
CA ALA A 610 21.90 -4.39 8.62
C ALA A 610 21.37 -2.96 8.60
N ALA A 611 20.07 -2.82 8.39
CA ALA A 611 19.38 -1.53 8.51
C ALA A 611 18.00 -1.73 9.14
N THR A 612 17.38 -0.66 9.62
CA THR A 612 16.12 -0.76 10.37
C THR A 612 15.00 0.03 9.72
N PRO A 613 13.74 -0.43 9.77
CA PRO A 613 12.63 0.36 9.26
C PRO A 613 12.32 1.58 10.14
N LEU A 614 11.79 2.62 9.49
CA LEU A 614 11.29 3.84 10.12
C LEU A 614 9.79 3.69 10.42
N GLY A 615 9.42 4.08 11.63
CA GLY A 615 8.05 4.12 12.12
C GLY A 615 7.46 5.53 12.15
N THR A 616 6.13 5.63 12.05
CA THR A 616 5.36 6.85 12.37
C THR A 616 4.18 6.52 13.29
N SER A 617 4.32 5.55 14.19
CA SER A 617 3.19 5.15 15.04
C SER A 617 2.88 6.28 16.03
N ALA A 618 1.60 6.40 16.38
CA ALA A 618 1.11 7.29 17.42
C ALA A 618 1.39 6.74 18.84
N GLY A 619 1.87 5.49 18.93
CA GLY A 619 2.13 4.77 20.18
C GLY A 619 2.98 5.61 21.12
N THR A 620 2.39 6.03 22.22
CA THR A 620 3.05 6.95 23.16
C THR A 620 4.32 6.37 23.75
N ASP A 621 4.43 5.05 23.80
CA ASP A 621 5.49 4.30 24.46
C ASP A 621 6.59 3.68 23.58
N GLU A 622 6.59 3.83 22.25
CA GLU A 622 7.60 3.18 21.40
C GLU A 622 9.04 3.70 21.57
N ALA A 623 10.03 2.88 21.21
CA ALA A 623 11.42 3.29 21.11
C ALA A 623 11.61 4.39 20.06
N ILE A 624 12.42 5.38 20.37
CA ILE A 624 12.54 6.62 19.59
C ILE A 624 13.47 6.39 18.40
N HIS A 625 12.94 6.62 17.20
CA HIS A 625 13.75 6.80 16.01
C HIS A 625 14.41 8.18 16.06
N LEU A 626 15.72 8.22 16.24
CA LEU A 626 16.44 9.47 16.41
C LEU A 626 16.64 10.17 15.05
N VAL A 627 16.14 11.40 14.94
CA VAL A 627 16.20 12.23 13.73
C VAL A 627 17.02 13.50 13.95
N ASP A 628 17.53 14.09 12.86
CA ASP A 628 18.42 15.25 12.84
C ASP A 628 17.77 16.53 13.42
N SER A 629 16.44 16.63 13.36
CA SER A 629 15.72 17.76 13.97
C SER A 629 15.62 17.69 15.48
N MET A 630 15.91 16.53 16.10
CA MET A 630 16.02 16.39 17.56
C MET A 630 17.43 16.80 17.98
N ILE A 631 17.52 17.92 18.69
CA ILE A 631 18.78 18.56 19.05
C ILE A 631 18.97 18.43 20.56
N GLU A 632 20.03 17.77 20.98
CA GLU A 632 20.43 17.73 22.39
C GLU A 632 20.82 19.14 22.88
N GLU A 633 20.65 19.39 24.17
CA GLU A 633 21.09 20.65 24.76
C GLU A 633 22.59 20.87 24.50
N ASN A 634 22.93 22.03 23.94
CA ASN A 634 24.29 22.36 23.55
C ASN A 634 24.54 23.87 23.68
N PRO A 635 25.79 24.36 23.48
CA PRO A 635 26.08 25.79 23.60
C PRO A 635 25.22 26.69 22.71
N LEU A 636 24.82 26.23 21.52
CA LEU A 636 23.97 26.99 20.59
C LEU A 636 22.53 27.12 21.08
N THR A 637 21.95 26.06 21.66
CA THR A 637 20.58 26.13 22.22
C THR A 637 20.51 27.10 23.40
N ARG A 638 21.61 27.25 24.16
CA ARG A 638 21.75 28.24 25.24
C ARG A 638 22.03 29.66 24.75
N LYS A 639 22.85 29.80 23.70
CA LYS A 639 23.22 31.09 23.09
C LYS A 639 22.05 31.73 22.34
N TYR A 640 21.23 30.92 21.65
CA TYR A 640 20.13 31.39 20.81
C TYR A 640 18.77 30.81 21.24
N PRO A 641 18.32 30.99 22.49
CA PRO A 641 17.14 30.30 23.03
C PRO A 641 15.83 30.63 22.29
N LYS A 642 15.76 31.79 21.61
CA LYS A 642 14.59 32.20 20.81
C LYS A 642 14.43 31.43 19.50
N LEU A 643 15.49 30.78 19.03
CA LEU A 643 15.46 29.99 17.78
C LEU A 643 15.01 28.55 18.02
N PHE A 644 14.93 28.11 19.27
CA PHE A 644 14.64 26.73 19.62
C PHE A 644 13.38 26.62 20.49
N GLU A 645 12.62 25.55 20.27
CA GLU A 645 11.52 25.10 21.12
C GLU A 645 11.97 23.86 21.89
N PHE A 646 11.84 23.89 23.21
CA PHE A 646 12.11 22.72 24.04
C PHE A 646 10.92 21.74 23.98
N ARG A 647 11.22 20.45 23.77
CA ARG A 647 10.26 19.35 23.76
C ARG A 647 10.44 18.55 25.04
N GLU A 648 9.56 18.80 26.01
CA GLU A 648 9.68 18.26 27.36
C GLU A 648 9.69 16.73 27.41
N GLY A 649 8.85 16.05 26.62
CA GLY A 649 8.80 14.59 26.57
C GLY A 649 10.07 13.93 26.02
N GLU A 650 10.75 14.58 25.07
CA GLU A 650 11.99 14.09 24.46
C GLU A 650 13.24 14.57 25.24
N LYS A 651 13.07 15.59 26.10
CA LYS A 651 14.13 16.40 26.70
C LYS A 651 15.15 16.91 25.66
N THR A 652 14.66 17.30 24.48
CA THR A 652 15.46 17.83 23.38
C THR A 652 14.88 19.13 22.86
N TYR A 653 15.67 19.85 22.06
CA TYR A 653 15.29 21.06 21.35
C TYR A 653 14.96 20.75 19.90
N ARG A 654 14.11 21.56 19.29
CA ARG A 654 13.95 21.65 17.83
C ARG A 654 13.97 23.11 17.42
N PHE A 655 14.36 23.42 16.19
CA PHE A 655 14.19 24.79 15.72
C PHE A 655 12.70 25.18 15.73
N ALA A 656 12.40 26.41 16.16
CA ALA A 656 11.04 26.90 16.22
C ALA A 656 10.41 26.97 14.82
N ARG A 657 9.10 26.71 14.70
CA ARG A 657 8.42 26.65 13.39
C ARG A 657 8.49 27.97 12.60
N SER A 658 8.71 29.09 13.27
CA SER A 658 8.87 30.42 12.68
C SER A 658 10.25 30.66 12.07
N VAL A 659 11.27 29.88 12.45
CA VAL A 659 12.65 30.07 12.00
C VAL A 659 12.79 29.71 10.52
N ARG A 660 13.52 30.53 9.79
CA ARG A 660 13.79 30.42 8.36
C ARG A 660 15.28 30.59 8.11
N ALA A 661 15.74 30.19 6.93
CA ALA A 661 17.17 30.18 6.59
C ALA A 661 17.81 31.57 6.68
N ASP A 662 17.09 32.62 6.29
CA ASP A 662 17.50 34.02 6.40
C ASP A 662 17.71 34.46 7.86
N THR A 663 16.85 34.01 8.78
CA THR A 663 16.97 34.27 10.22
C THR A 663 18.27 33.66 10.77
N ILE A 664 18.60 32.44 10.34
CA ILE A 664 19.85 31.77 10.74
C ILE A 664 21.07 32.47 10.15
N SER A 665 21.04 32.80 8.85
CA SER A 665 22.14 33.50 8.19
C SER A 665 22.41 34.89 8.77
N ALA A 666 21.37 35.57 9.28
CA ALA A 666 21.52 36.89 9.92
C ALA A 666 22.34 36.85 11.22
N GLU A 667 22.40 35.71 11.91
CA GLU A 667 23.21 35.54 13.13
C GLU A 667 24.72 35.43 12.82
N ASN A 668 25.09 35.18 11.55
CA ASN A 668 26.47 35.06 11.07
C ASN A 668 27.33 34.10 11.92
N ASP A 669 26.75 32.95 12.28
CA ASP A 669 27.36 31.88 13.06
C ASP A 669 27.36 30.59 12.22
N ASP A 670 28.56 30.11 11.86
CA ASP A 670 28.75 28.95 10.98
C ASP A 670 28.29 27.65 11.65
N GLU A 671 28.46 27.50 12.96
CA GLU A 671 28.01 26.31 13.70
C GLU A 671 26.49 26.24 13.76
N LEU A 672 25.84 27.38 14.01
CA LEU A 672 24.37 27.49 13.97
C LEU A 672 23.83 27.19 12.55
N SER A 673 24.50 27.72 11.52
CA SER A 673 24.15 27.47 10.13
C SER A 673 24.30 26.00 9.76
N GLY A 674 25.38 25.35 10.20
CA GLY A 674 25.61 23.91 10.04
C GLY A 674 24.53 23.07 10.73
N LEU A 675 24.20 23.41 11.98
CA LEU A 675 23.14 22.73 12.75
C LEU A 675 21.78 22.88 12.08
N TRP A 676 21.43 24.08 11.60
CA TRP A 676 20.21 24.33 10.85
C TRP A 676 20.16 23.50 9.57
N MET A 677 21.20 23.54 8.73
CA MET A 677 21.27 22.78 7.48
C MET A 677 21.06 21.29 7.72
N ARG A 678 21.63 20.73 8.79
CA ARG A 678 21.42 19.34 9.20
C ARG A 678 19.99 19.08 9.67
N ALA A 679 19.47 19.92 10.57
CA ALA A 679 18.17 19.77 11.20
C ALA A 679 16.97 19.89 10.24
N VAL A 680 17.15 20.49 9.05
CA VAL A 680 16.09 20.64 8.05
C VAL A 680 16.14 19.61 6.93
N ARG A 681 17.19 18.78 6.84
CA ARG A 681 17.30 17.74 5.79
C ARG A 681 16.12 16.78 5.86
N TYR A 682 15.61 16.37 4.70
CA TYR A 682 14.46 15.46 4.58
C TYR A 682 13.23 15.93 5.38
N GLY A 683 13.00 17.26 5.46
CA GLY A 683 11.92 17.82 6.27
C GLY A 683 12.14 17.62 7.78
N GLY A 684 13.40 17.56 8.21
CA GLY A 684 13.83 17.31 9.59
C GLY A 684 13.86 15.84 10.02
N LYS A 685 13.74 14.92 9.05
CA LYS A 685 13.73 13.46 9.28
C LYS A 685 15.03 12.78 8.87
N GLY A 686 16.09 13.53 8.56
CA GLY A 686 17.44 12.97 8.39
C GLY A 686 17.91 12.23 9.66
N CYS A 687 18.93 11.38 9.58
CA CYS A 687 19.33 10.53 10.71
C CYS A 687 20.84 10.53 11.01
N LEU A 688 21.57 11.54 10.57
CA LEU A 688 23.01 11.64 10.78
C LEU A 688 23.39 11.62 12.27
N ASN A 689 22.54 12.14 13.17
CA ASN A 689 22.80 12.05 14.62
C ASN A 689 22.90 10.60 15.10
N ALA A 690 22.00 9.74 14.62
CA ALA A 690 22.00 8.31 14.93
C ALA A 690 23.17 7.59 14.24
N VAL A 691 23.50 7.96 13.01
CA VAL A 691 24.71 7.47 12.31
C VAL A 691 25.96 7.77 13.14
N ALA A 692 26.12 9.02 13.59
CA ALA A 692 27.26 9.42 14.42
C ALA A 692 27.30 8.64 15.74
N ASN A 693 26.16 8.42 16.41
CA ASN A 693 26.12 7.59 17.62
C ASN A 693 26.57 6.14 17.37
N ALA A 694 26.22 5.56 16.22
CA ALA A 694 26.66 4.21 15.86
C ALA A 694 28.19 4.14 15.68
N GLU A 695 28.80 5.16 15.08
CA GLU A 695 30.24 5.20 14.81
C GLU A 695 31.08 5.66 16.02
N GLU A 696 30.59 6.65 16.76
CA GLU A 696 31.37 7.30 17.83
C GLU A 696 31.13 6.68 19.21
N VAL A 697 29.98 6.00 19.41
CA VAL A 697 29.60 5.45 20.72
C VAL A 697 29.50 3.92 20.68
N ILE A 698 28.80 3.35 19.69
CA ILE A 698 28.60 1.90 19.62
C ILE A 698 29.86 1.18 19.11
N ALA A 699 30.41 1.61 17.97
CA ALA A 699 31.53 0.94 17.32
C ALA A 699 32.76 0.74 18.24
N PRO A 700 33.23 1.72 19.01
CA PRO A 700 34.41 1.56 19.87
C PRO A 700 34.30 0.42 20.88
N ARG A 701 33.08 -0.03 21.21
CA ARG A 701 32.87 -1.12 22.15
C ARG A 701 33.17 -2.50 21.59
N PHE A 702 33.15 -2.66 20.28
CA PHE A 702 33.32 -3.94 19.59
C PHE A 702 34.56 -3.98 18.68
N LEU A 703 35.10 -2.83 18.28
CA LEU A 703 36.32 -2.74 17.47
C LEU A 703 37.51 -3.44 18.14
N GLY A 704 38.28 -4.17 17.34
CA GLY A 704 39.48 -4.89 17.77
C GLY A 704 39.21 -6.19 18.54
N LYS A 705 37.96 -6.54 18.82
CA LYS A 705 37.62 -7.84 19.43
C LYS A 705 37.75 -8.97 18.43
N ARG A 706 38.24 -10.12 18.92
CA ARG A 706 38.15 -11.39 18.20
C ARG A 706 36.72 -11.91 18.24
N LEU A 707 36.30 -12.67 17.23
CA LEU A 707 34.97 -13.29 17.23
C LEU A 707 34.79 -14.28 18.40
N SER A 708 35.86 -14.92 18.84
CA SER A 708 35.91 -15.80 20.01
C SER A 708 35.69 -15.07 21.36
N GLU A 709 35.87 -13.75 21.38
CA GLU A 709 35.65 -12.91 22.57
C GLU A 709 34.23 -12.31 22.62
N LEU A 710 33.47 -12.43 21.54
CA LEU A 710 32.08 -12.00 21.53
C LEU A 710 31.22 -13.00 22.31
N GLY A 711 30.38 -12.49 23.21
CA GLY A 711 29.39 -13.29 23.91
C GLY A 711 28.23 -13.74 23.02
N GLY A 712 27.13 -14.13 23.66
CA GLY A 712 25.84 -14.32 23.00
C GLY A 712 25.22 -13.00 22.52
N LEU A 713 24.14 -13.10 21.74
CA LEU A 713 23.41 -11.92 21.26
C LEU A 713 22.76 -11.13 22.41
N ASP A 714 22.34 -11.79 23.48
CA ASP A 714 21.85 -11.17 24.72
C ASP A 714 22.94 -10.37 25.45
N GLU A 715 24.18 -10.84 25.45
CA GLU A 715 25.32 -10.08 25.99
C GLU A 715 25.65 -8.86 25.13
N ILE A 716 25.60 -8.99 23.80
CA ILE A 716 25.78 -7.87 22.88
C ILE A 716 24.68 -6.82 23.10
N ASP A 717 23.42 -7.24 23.13
CA ASP A 717 22.30 -6.32 23.31
C ASP A 717 22.30 -5.70 24.71
N ARG A 718 22.68 -6.44 25.75
CA ARG A 718 22.91 -5.88 27.09
C ARG A 718 23.95 -4.77 27.08
N GLU A 719 25.03 -4.93 26.32
CA GLU A 719 26.06 -3.91 26.17
C GLU A 719 25.51 -2.66 25.45
N LEU A 720 24.71 -2.84 24.40
CA LEU A 720 24.04 -1.73 23.71
C LEU A 720 23.08 -0.97 24.64
N LEU A 721 22.33 -1.68 25.48
CA LEU A 721 21.44 -1.09 26.48
C LEU A 721 22.22 -0.34 27.58
N ALA A 722 23.37 -0.88 27.99
CA ALA A 722 24.27 -0.20 28.92
C ALA A 722 24.80 1.12 28.35
N LEU A 723 25.21 1.13 27.06
CA LEU A 723 25.64 2.36 26.38
C LEU A 723 24.53 3.41 26.30
N GLU A 724 23.28 2.99 26.03
CA GLU A 724 22.12 3.88 26.03
C GLU A 724 21.92 4.53 27.41
N LEU A 725 21.97 3.72 28.48
CA LEU A 725 21.82 4.20 29.84
C LEU A 725 22.97 5.15 30.24
N ASP A 726 24.21 4.79 29.94
CA ASP A 726 25.39 5.60 30.26
C ASP A 726 25.32 6.96 29.56
N LEU A 727 24.87 6.98 28.31
CA LEU A 727 24.69 8.23 27.56
C LEU A 727 23.55 9.06 28.14
N ALA A 728 22.44 8.44 28.57
CA ALA A 728 21.34 9.13 29.25
C ALA A 728 21.79 9.80 30.55
N VAL A 729 22.62 9.12 31.36
CA VAL A 729 23.20 9.66 32.59
C VAL A 729 24.13 10.84 32.27
N LYS A 730 25.03 10.70 31.28
CA LYS A 730 25.93 11.79 30.85
C LYS A 730 25.17 13.02 30.36
N ARG A 731 24.02 12.82 29.72
CA ARG A 731 23.12 13.90 29.26
C ARG A 731 22.19 14.44 30.35
N GLY A 732 22.28 13.93 31.58
CA GLY A 732 21.41 14.36 32.69
C GLY A 732 19.93 14.01 32.51
N LYS A 733 19.59 13.08 31.61
CA LYS A 733 18.20 12.68 31.37
C LYS A 733 17.66 11.75 32.46
N ILE A 734 18.54 11.05 33.16
CA ILE A 734 18.27 10.17 34.30
C ILE A 734 19.36 10.34 35.37
N ALA A 735 18.98 10.21 36.64
CA ALA A 735 19.91 10.25 37.76
C ALA A 735 20.75 8.95 37.84
N PRO A 736 22.03 9.00 38.24
CA PRO A 736 22.87 7.80 38.39
C PRO A 736 22.32 6.75 39.37
N ASP A 737 21.54 7.19 40.36
CA ASP A 737 20.93 6.38 41.42
C ASP A 737 19.45 6.07 41.17
N ALA A 738 18.95 6.32 39.94
CA ALA A 738 17.59 5.99 39.54
C ALA A 738 17.27 4.51 39.75
N ASN A 739 15.99 4.23 40.03
CA ASN A 739 15.57 2.87 40.34
C ASN A 739 15.58 1.95 39.10
N ALA A 740 15.43 0.64 39.31
CA ALA A 740 15.53 -0.35 38.24
C ALA A 740 14.52 -0.11 37.10
N GLU A 741 13.27 0.23 37.41
CA GLU A 741 12.24 0.43 36.40
C GLU A 741 12.47 1.71 35.60
N GLU A 742 12.92 2.80 36.24
CA GLU A 742 13.32 4.04 35.55
C GLU A 742 14.48 3.78 34.57
N ARG A 743 15.48 3.01 35.00
CA ARG A 743 16.61 2.62 34.15
C ARG A 743 16.15 1.78 32.96
N ILE A 744 15.27 0.81 33.18
CA ILE A 744 14.70 -0.02 32.11
C ILE A 744 13.91 0.83 31.12
N ALA A 745 13.06 1.74 31.61
CA ALA A 745 12.28 2.62 30.77
C ALA A 745 13.18 3.47 29.85
N VAL A 746 14.27 4.03 30.37
CA VAL A 746 15.25 4.77 29.57
C VAL A 746 15.92 3.89 28.51
N MET A 747 16.37 2.69 28.89
CA MET A 747 16.99 1.73 27.96
C MET A 747 16.04 1.27 26.85
N GLN A 748 14.76 1.05 27.17
CA GLN A 748 13.73 0.67 26.20
C GLN A 748 13.38 1.83 25.26
N ARG A 749 13.45 3.10 25.72
CA ARG A 749 13.15 4.27 24.90
C ARG A 749 14.19 4.60 23.85
N LYS A 750 15.46 4.29 24.08
CA LYS A 750 16.56 4.51 23.10
C LYS A 750 16.62 5.95 22.58
N ALA A 751 16.26 6.90 23.44
CA ALA A 751 16.16 8.31 23.11
C ALA A 751 17.54 8.96 22.86
N ASN A 752 18.62 8.31 23.26
CA ASN A 752 19.95 8.91 23.26
C ASN A 752 20.82 8.43 22.10
N LEU A 753 21.01 7.12 21.96
CA LEU A 753 21.68 6.49 20.82
C LEU A 753 20.79 6.49 19.57
N GLY A 754 19.48 6.36 19.76
CA GLY A 754 18.50 6.17 18.70
C GLY A 754 18.25 4.70 18.43
N MET A 755 16.97 4.31 18.42
CA MET A 755 16.55 2.94 18.12
C MET A 755 17.10 2.44 16.77
N ASN A 756 17.13 3.32 15.77
CA ASN A 756 17.66 3.06 14.45
C ASN A 756 19.16 2.68 14.47
N ALA A 757 19.98 3.32 15.30
CA ALA A 757 21.38 2.95 15.48
C ALA A 757 21.53 1.62 16.24
N VAL A 758 20.81 1.48 17.35
CA VAL A 758 20.91 0.32 18.25
C VAL A 758 20.42 -0.95 17.57
N LEU A 759 19.25 -0.95 16.95
CA LEU A 759 18.70 -2.14 16.31
C LEU A 759 19.51 -2.54 15.06
N SER A 760 20.04 -1.58 14.30
CA SER A 760 20.94 -1.87 13.16
C SER A 760 22.23 -2.53 13.63
N ALA A 761 22.82 -2.05 14.74
CA ALA A 761 24.01 -2.66 15.32
C ALA A 761 23.73 -4.07 15.88
N SER A 762 22.64 -4.23 16.63
CA SER A 762 22.15 -5.53 17.14
C SER A 762 21.99 -6.54 16.01
N LEU A 763 21.37 -6.15 14.90
CA LEU A 763 21.14 -7.03 13.75
C LEU A 763 22.42 -7.35 12.98
N ALA A 764 23.31 -6.38 12.74
CA ALA A 764 24.58 -6.62 12.05
C ALA A 764 25.50 -7.55 12.86
N LEU A 765 25.59 -7.33 14.18
CA LEU A 765 26.36 -8.17 15.09
C LEU A 765 25.72 -9.55 15.26
N GLY A 766 24.39 -9.65 15.29
CA GLY A 766 23.68 -10.92 15.29
C GLY A 766 23.98 -11.77 14.05
N ARG A 767 24.06 -11.16 12.87
CA ARG A 767 24.48 -11.83 11.63
C ARG A 767 25.93 -12.30 11.67
N LEU A 768 26.82 -11.48 12.23
CA LEU A 768 28.21 -11.86 12.46
C LEU A 768 28.30 -13.07 13.41
N LEU A 769 27.55 -13.07 14.52
CA LEU A 769 27.47 -14.20 15.44
C LEU A 769 26.94 -15.46 14.75
N ALA A 770 25.90 -15.34 13.93
CA ALA A 770 25.39 -16.45 13.15
C ALA A 770 26.47 -17.05 12.23
N ALA A 771 27.23 -16.19 11.54
CA ALA A 771 28.36 -16.62 10.71
C ALA A 771 29.51 -17.24 11.51
N ARG A 772 29.81 -16.74 12.71
CA ARG A 772 30.78 -17.37 13.63
C ARG A 772 30.40 -18.82 13.92
N GLU A 773 29.11 -19.09 14.10
CA GLU A 773 28.61 -20.45 14.37
C GLU A 773 28.35 -21.27 13.10
N GLY A 774 28.43 -20.68 11.91
CA GLY A 774 28.04 -21.33 10.65
C GLY A 774 26.54 -21.58 10.53
N LYS A 775 25.73 -20.73 11.17
CA LYS A 775 24.27 -20.81 11.22
C LYS A 775 23.64 -19.61 10.51
N GLU A 776 22.37 -19.74 10.14
CA GLU A 776 21.56 -18.58 9.76
C GLU A 776 21.10 -17.82 11.02
N LEU A 777 20.91 -16.50 10.93
CA LEU A 777 20.43 -15.67 12.04
C LEU A 777 19.20 -16.25 12.76
N PRO A 778 18.15 -16.75 12.07
CA PRO A 778 16.99 -17.32 12.74
C PRO A 778 17.30 -18.46 13.72
N HIS A 779 18.36 -19.25 13.48
CA HIS A 779 18.74 -20.32 14.39
C HIS A 779 19.33 -19.77 15.69
N ILE A 780 20.13 -18.69 15.61
CA ILE A 780 20.63 -17.99 16.80
C ILE A 780 19.46 -17.44 17.62
N LEU A 781 18.48 -16.84 16.96
CA LEU A 781 17.28 -16.30 17.61
C LEU A 781 16.43 -17.40 18.28
N GLN A 782 16.20 -18.51 17.57
CA GLN A 782 15.44 -19.65 18.08
C GLN A 782 16.11 -20.29 19.30
N GLU A 783 17.45 -20.39 19.30
CA GLU A 783 18.21 -20.92 20.43
C GLU A 783 18.19 -19.98 21.64
N LEU A 784 18.15 -18.66 21.40
CA LEU A 784 18.22 -17.66 22.45
C LEU A 784 16.86 -17.46 23.16
N GLU A 785 15.75 -17.42 22.41
CA GLU A 785 14.42 -17.06 22.94
C GLU A 785 14.07 -17.78 24.25
N PRO A 786 14.21 -19.12 24.40
CA PRO A 786 13.82 -19.83 25.63
C PRO A 786 14.73 -19.54 26.83
N ARG A 787 15.92 -18.97 26.61
CA ARG A 787 16.96 -18.77 27.63
C ARG A 787 17.06 -17.32 28.11
N LEU A 788 16.35 -16.39 27.47
CA LEU A 788 16.40 -14.97 27.81
C LEU A 788 15.99 -14.71 29.27
N ASP A 789 16.89 -14.09 30.04
CA ASP A 789 16.62 -13.61 31.38
C ASP A 789 16.48 -12.08 31.36
N ARG A 790 15.26 -11.58 31.59
CA ARG A 790 14.96 -10.15 31.66
C ARG A 790 15.89 -9.40 32.62
N LYS A 791 16.19 -9.98 33.80
CA LYS A 791 17.04 -9.32 34.80
C LYS A 791 18.49 -9.24 34.33
N PHE A 792 18.96 -10.27 33.63
CA PHE A 792 20.29 -10.26 33.04
C PHE A 792 20.40 -9.22 31.91
N LEU A 793 19.43 -9.21 30.99
CA LEU A 793 19.40 -8.28 29.84
C LEU A 793 19.48 -6.81 30.27
N TYR A 794 18.78 -6.45 31.36
CA TYR A 794 18.78 -5.10 31.92
C TYR A 794 19.82 -4.87 33.04
N GLY A 795 20.78 -5.77 33.20
CA GLY A 795 21.89 -5.59 34.13
C GLY A 795 21.52 -5.63 35.62
N LEU A 796 20.33 -6.11 35.96
CA LEU A 796 19.88 -6.35 37.35
C LEU A 796 20.48 -7.64 37.94
N ARG A 797 21.10 -8.48 37.09
CA ARG A 797 21.87 -9.66 37.47
C ARG A 797 23.19 -9.70 36.67
N THR A 798 24.25 -10.24 37.26
CA THR A 798 25.56 -10.36 36.61
C THR A 798 25.61 -11.52 35.62
N GLU A 799 25.04 -12.67 35.97
CA GLU A 799 24.96 -13.88 35.15
C GLU A 799 23.50 -14.23 34.77
N PRO A 800 23.24 -14.92 33.66
CA PRO A 800 21.89 -15.36 33.32
C PRO A 800 21.39 -16.42 34.33
N ALA A 801 20.07 -16.49 34.54
CA ALA A 801 19.47 -17.55 35.32
C ALA A 801 19.91 -18.93 34.81
N LYS A 802 20.29 -19.84 35.70
CA LYS A 802 20.42 -21.26 35.33
C LYS A 802 19.03 -21.76 34.94
N LEU A 803 18.89 -22.31 33.73
CA LEU A 803 17.69 -23.01 33.33
C LEU A 803 17.47 -24.16 34.32
N GLU A 804 16.40 -24.08 35.11
CA GLU A 804 15.89 -25.27 35.78
C GLU A 804 15.49 -26.23 34.66
N THR A 805 16.06 -27.44 34.69
CA THR A 805 15.69 -28.52 33.77
C THR A 805 14.25 -28.88 34.10
N VAL A 806 13.30 -28.25 33.41
CA VAL A 806 11.92 -28.70 33.39
C VAL A 806 11.96 -30.08 32.73
N ALA A 807 11.72 -31.12 33.52
CA ALA A 807 11.63 -32.48 33.03
C ALA A 807 10.56 -32.52 31.91
N ALA A 808 10.96 -33.14 30.80
CA ALA A 808 10.29 -33.15 29.50
C ALA A 808 8.80 -33.49 29.52
#